data_AF-A0A367RLJ8-F1
#
_entry.id   AF-A0A367RLJ8-F1
#
_cell.length_a   1.000
_cell.length_b   1.000
_cell.length_c   1.000
_cell.angle_alpha   90.00
_cell.angle_beta   90.00
_cell.angle_gamma   90.00
#
_symmetry.space_group_name_H-M   'P 1'
#
loop_
_entity.id
_entity.type
_entity.pdbx_description
1 polymer ?
#
loop_
_entity_poly.entity_id
_entity_poly.type
_entity_poly.pdbx_seq_one_letter_code
_entity_poly.pdbx_strand_id
1 'polypeptide(L)'
;MVFNELLTSSLSIKNLVELTRYRAEQQPDHLAYSFVVDGEKEVISLTYRELDLSAQAIAVQLQTVSAKHERVLLLYPPGLDFITAFFGCLYAGAIAVPAYPPRQNQSISRLMAIMADAQARVALTTTSLLTTIATQFTHHPELATKQILTTDTIANQQAELWHEPVIDPNAIAFLQYTSGSTGTPKGVMVSHGNLLHNLELIHQFFQTTPNQLDVSWLPPYHDMGLIGGILQPLYVGSSIILMSPVAFLQKPYRWLEAISRYQATISGGPNFAYDLCVQKIQPEQLVGLDLSSWKVAFNGAEPVRAQTLERFVTKFEPYGFRPEAFYPCYGMAEGTLLISGGIKECYPTVCNVESSALEQNQVVLCAEQQQNSIKIVGQGRTGLGQTIAIANPQSFKRCPDGTVGEIWVTGASIAQGYWQKPQETQETFYACLDDTGGGSFLRTGDLGFLHNGELFVTGRLKDLIVIRGRNYYPQDIELTVQESHSALRHGCGAVFAIEIEGEERIVVAQEIERTYLRKLNADEAIAAIRQAVSQVHELSVYAILLLKTASIPKTSSGKISRTACRNGFQTESLDIIAADILPQWDGRDSEYKLTVAELLAIAPTERQQHLESYIQAKLARGLKVDLAKLHPQQPLHQLGLDSLTAIEIKHQIEVDLEVNVPVVKFLEGVTIANLAAQILRQLTGVNSQQQGEKLPFFCIHPVMGVASVYSDLAELLGQEQPFYGLQSAGITGEGKSKDCIEDIAAEYIHGIQQVQPEGPYCLGGWSFGALVAFEMAQQLQQAGQTIVLLALIDTPAFCDNRTQNFFQMAKFLVNSVLRNLGPYLDETVDHFLTAVEERQLTQQIGTKTSKPLHFLVEPGSIAKVVAHQSKLSKLFQPAARRLFQVIQANNSALLKYKPQPYPGKVTLFRTSKQTGKNPQDATLGWGDLAIGGVEIHQIPGNHLNLVLPPHVEVLAEKLKACLDRVQVQKMEVL
;
A
#
# COMPACT_ATOMS: atom_id res chain seq x y z
N MET A 1 1.98 -40.52 -8.97
CA MET A 1 2.53 -41.67 -8.22
C MET A 1 3.10 -41.26 -6.86
N VAL A 2 3.88 -40.16 -6.76
CA VAL A 2 4.46 -39.66 -5.49
C VAL A 2 3.42 -39.14 -4.47
N PHE A 3 2.25 -38.65 -4.91
CA PHE A 3 1.25 -38.10 -3.99
C PHE A 3 0.53 -39.16 -3.12
N ASN A 4 0.33 -40.37 -3.65
CA ASN A 4 -0.18 -41.47 -2.83
C ASN A 4 0.83 -41.85 -1.74
N GLU A 5 2.13 -41.65 -1.92
CA GLU A 5 3.16 -41.99 -0.91
C GLU A 5 3.11 -41.12 0.35
N LEU A 6 2.57 -39.90 0.31
CA LEU A 6 2.35 -39.10 1.53
C LEU A 6 1.28 -39.72 2.46
N LEU A 7 0.37 -40.52 1.91
CA LEU A 7 -0.68 -41.24 2.65
C LEU A 7 -0.40 -42.75 2.77
N THR A 8 0.42 -43.34 1.87
CA THR A 8 0.72 -44.78 1.83
C THR A 8 2.13 -45.16 2.27
N SER A 9 3.07 -44.21 2.42
CA SER A 9 4.40 -44.49 3.00
C SER A 9 4.38 -44.27 4.52
N SER A 10 5.24 -45.00 5.23
CA SER A 10 5.37 -45.03 6.69
C SER A 10 5.84 -43.70 7.35
N LEU A 11 5.73 -42.55 6.67
CA LEU A 11 6.09 -41.22 7.17
C LEU A 11 4.81 -40.46 7.56
N SER A 12 4.39 -40.62 8.80
CA SER A 12 3.35 -39.78 9.40
C SER A 12 3.94 -38.39 9.66
N ILE A 13 3.71 -37.44 8.74
CA ILE A 13 4.03 -36.02 8.94
C ILE A 13 3.15 -35.47 10.06
N LYS A 14 3.77 -34.92 11.10
CA LYS A 14 3.11 -34.51 12.35
C LYS A 14 2.94 -33.01 12.48
N ASN A 15 3.75 -32.23 11.76
CA ASN A 15 3.74 -30.78 11.83
C ASN A 15 4.19 -30.15 10.51
N LEU A 16 4.06 -28.83 10.42
CA LEU A 16 4.40 -28.08 9.21
C LEU A 16 5.91 -28.00 8.96
N VAL A 17 6.75 -28.12 9.99
CA VAL A 17 8.21 -28.12 9.84
C VAL A 17 8.65 -29.39 9.12
N GLU A 18 8.16 -30.55 9.56
CA GLU A 18 8.39 -31.83 8.88
C GLU A 18 7.89 -31.81 7.42
N LEU A 19 6.73 -31.20 7.17
CA LEU A 19 6.20 -31.03 5.81
C LEU A 19 7.11 -30.17 4.94
N THR A 20 7.52 -28.99 5.42
CA THR A 20 8.40 -28.09 4.66
C THR A 20 9.75 -28.74 4.37
N ARG A 21 10.34 -29.41 5.36
CA ARG A 21 11.59 -30.16 5.18
C ARG A 21 11.44 -31.30 4.17
N TYR A 22 10.36 -32.07 4.24
CA TYR A 22 10.07 -33.10 3.26
C TYR A 22 10.01 -32.51 1.83
N ARG A 23 9.38 -31.34 1.65
CA ARG A 23 9.35 -30.64 0.34
C ARG A 23 10.74 -30.20 -0.10
N ALA A 24 11.55 -29.64 0.80
CA ALA A 24 12.91 -29.21 0.51
C ALA A 24 13.85 -30.39 0.17
N GLU A 25 13.66 -31.55 0.79
CA GLU A 25 14.48 -32.74 0.54
C GLU A 25 14.07 -33.46 -0.77
N GLN A 26 12.76 -33.57 -1.03
CA GLN A 26 12.24 -34.31 -2.19
C GLN A 26 12.08 -33.46 -3.46
N GLN A 27 11.88 -32.15 -3.31
CA GLN A 27 11.59 -31.21 -4.41
C GLN A 27 12.35 -29.89 -4.22
N PRO A 28 13.66 -29.90 -3.96
CA PRO A 28 14.40 -28.71 -3.52
C PRO A 28 14.28 -27.51 -4.46
N ASP A 29 14.40 -27.77 -5.76
CA ASP A 29 14.48 -26.73 -6.79
C ASP A 29 13.09 -26.41 -7.39
N HIS A 30 12.02 -27.03 -6.85
CA HIS A 30 10.65 -26.71 -7.24
C HIS A 30 10.26 -25.35 -6.64
N LEU A 31 9.65 -24.51 -7.47
CA LEU A 31 9.14 -23.20 -7.09
C LEU A 31 7.97 -23.36 -6.10
N ALA A 32 8.12 -22.81 -4.90
CA ALA A 32 7.08 -22.80 -3.88
C ALA A 32 6.19 -21.56 -4.01
N TYR A 33 6.80 -20.39 -3.91
CA TYR A 33 6.10 -19.11 -3.90
C TYR A 33 6.70 -18.15 -4.90
N SER A 34 5.85 -17.43 -5.61
CA SER A 34 6.22 -16.24 -6.37
C SER A 34 5.41 -15.07 -5.88
N PHE A 35 6.00 -13.89 -5.79
CA PHE A 35 5.30 -12.66 -5.43
C PHE A 35 5.46 -11.62 -6.52
N VAL A 36 4.34 -11.09 -6.98
CA VAL A 36 4.25 -10.06 -8.02
C VAL A 36 4.39 -8.69 -7.37
N VAL A 37 5.55 -8.05 -7.56
CA VAL A 37 5.86 -6.74 -6.96
C VAL A 37 4.93 -5.68 -7.54
N ASP A 38 4.29 -4.90 -6.67
CA ASP A 38 3.27 -3.88 -6.99
C ASP A 38 2.11 -4.34 -7.88
N GLY A 39 1.91 -5.65 -8.02
CA GLY A 39 0.94 -6.24 -8.95
C GLY A 39 1.31 -6.06 -10.43
N GLU A 40 2.57 -5.79 -10.74
CA GLU A 40 3.09 -5.60 -12.09
C GLU A 40 3.74 -6.88 -12.66
N LYS A 41 4.77 -6.80 -13.50
CA LYS A 41 5.39 -7.98 -14.14
C LYS A 41 6.63 -8.50 -13.44
N GLU A 42 7.15 -7.74 -12.49
CA GLU A 42 8.30 -8.15 -11.70
C GLU A 42 7.87 -9.20 -10.68
N VAL A 43 8.59 -10.32 -10.67
CA VAL A 43 8.28 -11.48 -9.84
C VAL A 43 9.52 -11.89 -9.08
N ILE A 44 9.44 -11.84 -7.76
CA ILE A 44 10.42 -12.49 -6.88
C ILE A 44 9.92 -13.89 -6.54
N SER A 45 10.83 -14.84 -6.36
CA SER A 45 10.49 -16.26 -6.18
C SER A 45 11.26 -16.91 -5.04
N LEU A 46 10.67 -17.96 -4.48
CA LEU A 46 11.24 -18.80 -3.45
C LEU A 46 10.99 -20.28 -3.80
N THR A 47 12.07 -21.05 -3.94
CA THR A 47 12.02 -22.51 -4.04
C THR A 47 11.83 -23.17 -2.66
N TYR A 48 11.47 -24.45 -2.61
CA TYR A 48 11.37 -25.16 -1.32
C TYR A 48 12.70 -25.21 -0.57
N ARG A 49 13.84 -25.35 -1.28
CA ARG A 49 15.18 -25.30 -0.66
C ARG A 49 15.46 -23.94 -0.04
N GLU A 50 15.18 -22.85 -0.76
CA GLU A 50 15.41 -21.50 -0.25
C GLU A 50 14.50 -21.17 0.93
N LEU A 51 13.24 -21.59 0.88
CA LEU A 51 12.31 -21.48 2.01
C LEU A 51 12.84 -22.17 3.25
N ASP A 52 13.28 -23.42 3.13
CA ASP A 52 13.80 -24.22 4.24
C ASP A 52 15.07 -23.58 4.83
N LEU A 53 16.03 -23.17 3.99
CA LEU A 53 17.25 -22.51 4.44
C LEU A 53 16.97 -21.17 5.15
N SER A 54 16.10 -20.33 4.58
CA SER A 54 15.76 -19.05 5.20
C SER A 54 14.97 -19.23 6.50
N ALA A 55 14.05 -20.20 6.56
CA ALA A 55 13.32 -20.53 7.78
C ALA A 55 14.28 -21.02 8.89
N GLN A 56 15.23 -21.90 8.57
CA GLN A 56 16.25 -22.36 9.51
C GLN A 56 17.14 -21.21 10.01
N ALA A 57 17.60 -20.33 9.12
CA ALA A 57 18.44 -19.19 9.49
C ALA A 57 17.70 -18.21 10.43
N ILE A 58 16.43 -17.92 10.16
CA ILE A 58 15.58 -17.11 11.07
C ILE A 58 15.36 -17.85 12.39
N ALA A 59 15.13 -19.16 12.35
CA ALA A 59 14.94 -19.97 13.55
C ALA A 59 16.16 -19.97 14.47
N VAL A 60 17.38 -19.95 13.91
CA VAL A 60 18.62 -19.81 14.69
C VAL A 60 18.61 -18.51 15.50
N GLN A 61 18.25 -17.38 14.87
CA GLN A 61 18.15 -16.10 15.59
C GLN A 61 17.11 -16.17 16.71
N LEU A 62 15.95 -16.76 16.45
CA LEU A 62 14.92 -16.98 17.47
C LEU A 62 15.38 -17.92 18.60
N GLN A 63 16.19 -18.92 18.30
CA GLN A 63 16.78 -19.83 19.30
C GLN A 63 17.80 -19.12 20.19
N THR A 64 18.60 -18.20 19.64
CA THR A 64 19.56 -17.42 20.44
C THR A 64 18.88 -16.55 21.51
N VAL A 65 17.64 -16.12 21.25
CA VAL A 65 16.81 -15.34 22.18
C VAL A 65 15.85 -16.22 22.99
N SER A 66 16.02 -17.54 22.93
CA SER A 66 15.20 -18.53 23.65
C SER A 66 13.70 -18.44 23.37
N ALA A 67 13.31 -18.14 22.13
CA ALA A 67 11.91 -17.94 21.74
C ALA A 67 11.08 -19.24 21.62
N LYS A 68 11.61 -20.40 21.99
CA LYS A 68 10.86 -21.66 21.94
C LYS A 68 9.63 -21.58 22.85
N HIS A 69 8.47 -21.93 22.32
CA HIS A 69 7.13 -21.77 22.92
C HIS A 69 6.72 -20.32 23.25
N GLU A 70 7.54 -19.33 22.89
CA GLU A 70 7.21 -17.92 23.06
C GLU A 70 6.39 -17.41 21.86
N ARG A 71 5.61 -16.35 22.10
CA ARG A 71 4.84 -15.68 21.04
C ARG A 71 5.73 -14.66 20.34
N VAL A 72 5.85 -14.82 19.02
CA VAL A 72 6.65 -13.97 18.15
C VAL A 72 5.72 -13.18 17.24
N LEU A 73 5.69 -11.87 17.42
CA LEU A 73 4.89 -10.97 16.61
C LEU A 73 5.51 -10.82 15.22
N LEU A 74 4.73 -10.98 14.16
CA LEU A 74 5.18 -10.81 12.78
C LEU A 74 4.62 -9.51 12.20
N LEU A 75 5.51 -8.55 11.92
CA LEU A 75 5.17 -7.25 11.33
C LEU A 75 5.87 -7.10 9.99
N TYR A 76 5.17 -7.43 8.92
CA TYR A 76 5.70 -7.43 7.56
C TYR A 76 4.69 -6.83 6.59
N PRO A 77 5.12 -6.19 5.49
CA PRO A 77 4.27 -6.07 4.31
C PRO A 77 3.97 -7.47 3.72
N PRO A 78 2.92 -7.62 2.89
CA PRO A 78 2.68 -8.87 2.17
C PRO A 78 3.86 -9.15 1.22
N GLY A 79 4.44 -10.35 1.29
CA GLY A 79 5.61 -10.70 0.50
C GLY A 79 6.30 -11.98 1.00
N LEU A 80 7.41 -12.35 0.35
CA LEU A 80 8.17 -13.55 0.66
C LEU A 80 8.82 -13.50 2.06
N ASP A 81 9.20 -12.30 2.53
CA ASP A 81 9.79 -12.11 3.87
C ASP A 81 8.84 -12.51 5.00
N PHE A 82 7.53 -12.25 4.84
CA PHE A 82 6.53 -12.69 5.80
C PHE A 82 6.49 -14.23 5.86
N ILE A 83 6.55 -14.88 4.70
CA ILE A 83 6.47 -16.34 4.59
C ILE A 83 7.68 -16.97 5.26
N THR A 84 8.90 -16.53 4.93
CA THR A 84 10.12 -17.06 5.55
C THR A 84 10.14 -16.82 7.06
N ALA A 85 9.70 -15.65 7.54
CA ALA A 85 9.59 -15.36 8.96
C ALA A 85 8.54 -16.21 9.69
N PHE A 86 7.38 -16.44 9.08
CA PHE A 86 6.34 -17.33 9.61
C PHE A 86 6.88 -18.75 9.81
N PHE A 87 7.52 -19.32 8.78
CA PHE A 87 8.14 -20.64 8.91
C PHE A 87 9.32 -20.62 9.89
N GLY A 88 10.10 -19.55 9.94
CA GLY A 88 11.18 -19.37 10.92
C GLY A 88 10.70 -19.46 12.37
N CYS A 89 9.52 -18.91 12.69
CA CYS A 89 8.89 -19.12 14.00
C CYS A 89 8.61 -20.59 14.28
N LEU A 90 7.99 -21.30 13.32
CA LEU A 90 7.67 -22.72 13.47
C LEU A 90 8.94 -23.57 13.63
N TYR A 91 9.98 -23.30 12.84
CA TYR A 91 11.29 -23.96 12.91
C TYR A 91 12.05 -23.68 14.22
N ALA A 92 11.72 -22.58 14.93
CA ALA A 92 12.22 -22.31 16.27
C ALA A 92 11.39 -23.01 17.38
N GLY A 93 10.25 -23.62 17.03
CA GLY A 93 9.24 -24.09 17.97
C GLY A 93 8.53 -22.94 18.69
N ALA A 94 8.51 -21.75 18.10
CA ALA A 94 7.84 -20.55 18.60
C ALA A 94 6.41 -20.45 18.03
N ILE A 95 5.55 -19.68 18.70
CA ILE A 95 4.18 -19.43 18.28
C ILE A 95 4.16 -18.15 17.46
N ALA A 96 3.85 -18.25 16.17
CA ALA A 96 3.73 -17.08 15.30
C ALA A 96 2.48 -16.25 15.67
N VAL A 97 2.60 -14.93 15.62
CA VAL A 97 1.47 -14.00 15.80
C VAL A 97 1.45 -13.02 14.62
N PRO A 98 0.82 -13.39 13.49
CA PRO A 98 0.64 -12.50 12.35
C PRO A 98 -0.18 -11.26 12.75
N ALA A 99 0.34 -10.08 12.45
CA ALA A 99 -0.37 -8.83 12.66
C ALA A 99 -0.15 -7.87 11.48
N TYR A 100 -1.12 -6.97 11.27
CA TYR A 100 -0.93 -5.89 10.31
C TYR A 100 0.16 -4.94 10.83
N PRO A 101 1.16 -4.59 10.00
CA PRO A 101 2.14 -3.60 10.39
C PRO A 101 1.46 -2.24 10.60
N PRO A 102 1.90 -1.44 11.60
CA PRO A 102 1.28 -0.16 11.87
C PRO A 102 1.57 0.79 10.70
N ARG A 103 0.55 1.52 10.26
CA ARG A 103 0.69 2.58 9.25
C ARG A 103 0.86 3.93 9.93
N GLN A 104 1.50 4.88 9.25
CA GLN A 104 1.83 6.21 9.81
C GLN A 104 0.64 6.96 10.43
N ASN A 105 -0.59 6.76 9.89
CA ASN A 105 -1.82 7.44 10.32
C ASN A 105 -2.85 6.53 10.99
N GLN A 106 -2.48 5.31 11.39
CA GLN A 106 -3.39 4.38 12.06
C GLN A 106 -3.17 4.39 13.58
N SER A 107 -4.26 4.19 14.33
CA SER A 107 -4.16 3.91 15.75
C SER A 107 -3.38 2.61 15.99
N ILE A 108 -2.21 2.72 16.62
CA ILE A 108 -1.39 1.59 17.06
C ILE A 108 -2.09 0.77 18.16
N SER A 109 -3.22 1.24 18.69
CA SER A 109 -3.95 0.61 19.80
C SER A 109 -4.35 -0.83 19.52
N ARG A 110 -4.76 -1.18 18.28
CA ARG A 110 -5.08 -2.58 17.95
C ARG A 110 -3.84 -3.47 18.02
N LEU A 111 -2.72 -3.00 17.47
CA LEU A 111 -1.46 -3.73 17.51
C LEU A 111 -0.98 -3.91 18.96
N MET A 112 -1.03 -2.85 19.76
CA MET A 112 -0.73 -2.91 21.19
C MET A 112 -1.63 -3.89 21.92
N ALA A 113 -2.94 -3.90 21.64
CA ALA A 113 -3.87 -4.83 22.27
C ALA A 113 -3.56 -6.29 21.91
N ILE A 114 -3.23 -6.58 20.63
CA ILE A 114 -2.75 -7.90 20.18
C ILE A 114 -1.45 -8.28 20.91
N MET A 115 -0.48 -7.37 20.98
CA MET A 115 0.80 -7.61 21.65
C MET A 115 0.65 -7.88 23.14
N ALA A 116 -0.24 -7.13 23.81
CA ALA A 116 -0.53 -7.29 25.23
C ALA A 116 -1.24 -8.62 25.51
N ASP A 117 -2.27 -8.96 24.73
CA ASP A 117 -3.02 -10.22 24.86
C ASP A 117 -2.13 -11.44 24.56
N ALA A 118 -1.37 -11.38 23.46
CA ALA A 118 -0.42 -12.44 23.08
C ALA A 118 0.75 -12.52 24.07
N GLN A 119 0.97 -11.48 24.86
CA GLN A 119 2.16 -11.30 25.69
C GLN A 119 3.46 -11.50 24.88
N ALA A 120 3.49 -11.03 23.63
CA ALA A 120 4.62 -11.25 22.73
C ALA A 120 5.90 -10.61 23.30
N ARG A 121 7.02 -11.34 23.24
CA ARG A 121 8.33 -10.90 23.77
C ARG A 121 9.31 -10.47 22.67
N VAL A 122 9.14 -11.05 21.49
CA VAL A 122 9.96 -10.81 20.30
C VAL A 122 9.05 -10.35 19.18
N ALA A 123 9.53 -9.42 18.36
CA ALA A 123 8.89 -9.04 17.11
C ALA A 123 9.87 -9.21 15.95
N LEU A 124 9.39 -9.76 14.84
CA LEU A 124 10.13 -9.85 13.59
C LEU A 124 9.57 -8.87 12.58
N THR A 125 10.46 -8.22 11.84
CA THR A 125 10.13 -7.26 10.79
C THR A 125 11.24 -7.17 9.74
N THR A 126 11.14 -6.25 8.80
CA THR A 126 12.23 -5.89 7.87
C THR A 126 12.91 -4.60 8.30
N THR A 127 14.15 -4.39 7.86
CA THR A 127 14.92 -3.17 8.16
C THR A 127 14.19 -1.91 7.70
N SER A 128 13.62 -1.94 6.48
CA SER A 128 12.85 -0.82 5.91
C SER A 128 11.61 -0.46 6.74
N LEU A 129 10.84 -1.48 7.16
CA LEU A 129 9.65 -1.25 7.97
C LEU A 129 10.01 -0.79 9.39
N LEU A 130 11.08 -1.33 9.98
CA LEU A 130 11.58 -0.89 11.28
C LEU A 130 11.91 0.61 11.28
N THR A 131 12.58 1.11 10.25
CA THR A 131 12.86 2.56 10.11
C THR A 131 11.58 3.40 10.06
N THR A 132 10.53 2.88 9.41
CA THR A 132 9.25 3.57 9.26
C THR A 132 8.46 3.63 10.58
N ILE A 133 8.50 2.57 11.38
CA ILE A 133 7.70 2.44 12.61
C ILE A 133 8.46 2.86 13.88
N ALA A 134 9.79 3.02 13.79
CA ALA A 134 10.63 3.41 14.93
C ALA A 134 10.19 4.73 15.59
N THR A 135 9.76 5.71 14.80
CA THR A 135 9.22 6.98 15.31
C THR A 135 7.94 6.78 16.12
N GLN A 136 7.02 5.92 15.65
CA GLN A 136 5.82 5.55 16.40
C GLN A 136 6.17 4.80 17.69
N PHE A 137 7.15 3.88 17.65
CA PHE A 137 7.58 3.12 18.83
C PHE A 137 8.24 4.00 19.89
N THR A 138 8.86 5.10 19.49
CA THR A 138 9.48 6.08 20.42
C THR A 138 8.43 6.73 21.33
N HIS A 139 7.19 6.89 20.86
CA HIS A 139 6.07 7.45 21.64
C HIS A 139 5.35 6.41 22.51
N HIS A 140 5.68 5.12 22.39
CA HIS A 140 5.05 4.02 23.11
C HIS A 140 6.12 3.15 23.80
N PRO A 141 6.58 3.52 25.02
CA PRO A 141 7.68 2.84 25.69
C PRO A 141 7.44 1.35 25.96
N GLU A 142 6.18 0.90 25.99
CA GLU A 142 5.81 -0.51 26.07
C GLU A 142 6.34 -1.35 24.89
N LEU A 143 6.49 -0.74 23.71
CA LEU A 143 7.04 -1.34 22.50
C LEU A 143 8.58 -1.33 22.50
N ALA A 144 9.19 -0.33 23.13
CA ALA A 144 10.65 -0.17 23.23
C ALA A 144 11.33 -1.22 24.13
N THR A 145 10.57 -1.91 24.98
CA THR A 145 11.09 -2.98 25.87
C THR A 145 11.19 -4.35 25.21
N LYS A 146 10.81 -4.47 23.92
CA LYS A 146 10.77 -5.74 23.19
C LYS A 146 12.00 -5.91 22.30
N GLN A 147 12.45 -7.15 22.16
CA GLN A 147 13.52 -7.48 21.24
C GLN A 147 12.94 -7.54 19.81
N ILE A 148 13.25 -6.52 19.01
CA ILE A 148 12.85 -6.46 17.60
C ILE A 148 14.03 -6.96 16.75
N LEU A 149 13.78 -7.93 15.88
CA LEU A 149 14.78 -8.50 14.97
C LEU A 149 14.36 -8.24 13.52
N THR A 150 15.32 -7.85 12.69
CA THR A 150 15.12 -7.70 11.24
C THR A 150 15.58 -8.97 10.53
N THR A 151 14.73 -9.55 9.68
CA THR A 151 15.01 -10.85 9.04
C THR A 151 15.68 -10.73 7.68
N ASP A 152 15.52 -9.60 6.99
CA ASP A 152 16.10 -9.29 5.67
C ASP A 152 17.63 -9.11 5.70
N THR A 153 18.24 -9.13 6.89
CA THR A 153 19.70 -9.05 7.08
C THR A 153 20.34 -10.38 7.47
N ILE A 154 19.52 -11.43 7.67
CA ILE A 154 19.99 -12.74 8.13
C ILE A 154 20.55 -13.52 6.95
N ALA A 155 21.81 -13.93 7.06
CA ALA A 155 22.47 -14.73 6.04
C ALA A 155 22.04 -16.20 6.10
N ASN A 156 21.65 -16.79 4.97
CA ASN A 156 21.19 -18.19 4.91
C ASN A 156 22.23 -19.21 5.41
N GLN A 157 23.54 -18.89 5.41
CA GLN A 157 24.59 -19.75 5.96
C GLN A 157 24.40 -20.04 7.45
N GLN A 158 23.65 -19.19 8.17
CA GLN A 158 23.35 -19.44 9.58
C GLN A 158 22.49 -20.69 9.81
N ALA A 159 21.80 -21.20 8.78
CA ALA A 159 21.01 -22.43 8.84
C ALA A 159 21.83 -23.63 9.35
N GLU A 160 23.15 -23.66 9.12
CA GLU A 160 24.04 -24.72 9.63
C GLU A 160 24.05 -24.85 11.16
N LEU A 161 23.63 -23.79 11.87
CA LEU A 161 23.55 -23.74 13.33
C LEU A 161 22.17 -24.11 13.87
N TRP A 162 21.22 -24.45 13.00
CA TRP A 162 19.85 -24.74 13.39
C TRP A 162 19.76 -26.06 14.18
N HIS A 163 19.05 -26.00 15.30
CA HIS A 163 18.75 -27.18 16.11
C HIS A 163 17.28 -27.53 15.97
N GLU A 164 16.98 -28.71 15.44
CA GLU A 164 15.60 -29.15 15.22
C GLU A 164 14.80 -29.23 16.54
N PRO A 165 13.67 -28.52 16.68
CA PRO A 165 12.82 -28.62 17.84
C PRO A 165 11.91 -29.86 17.77
N VAL A 166 11.64 -30.47 18.92
CA VAL A 166 10.55 -31.46 19.04
C VAL A 166 9.21 -30.74 19.07
N ILE A 167 8.36 -30.95 18.06
CA ILE A 167 7.04 -30.33 17.91
C ILE A 167 5.95 -31.41 17.91
N ASP A 168 5.08 -31.37 18.91
CA ASP A 168 3.88 -32.21 18.97
C ASP A 168 2.77 -31.67 18.04
N PRO A 169 1.92 -32.51 17.42
CA PRO A 169 0.78 -32.03 16.64
C PRO A 169 -0.15 -31.07 17.40
N ASN A 170 -0.28 -31.20 18.72
CA ASN A 170 -1.10 -30.29 19.52
C ASN A 170 -0.36 -29.00 19.92
N ALA A 171 0.91 -28.83 19.53
CA ALA A 171 1.59 -27.56 19.75
C ALA A 171 0.93 -26.47 18.90
N ILE A 172 0.75 -25.29 19.51
CA ILE A 172 0.20 -24.11 18.84
C ILE A 172 1.21 -23.64 17.80
N ALA A 173 0.80 -23.59 16.53
CA ALA A 173 1.61 -23.08 15.44
C ALA A 173 1.53 -21.55 15.40
N PHE A 174 0.32 -21.00 15.51
CA PHE A 174 0.11 -19.56 15.50
C PHE A 174 -1.16 -19.13 16.23
N LEU A 175 -1.22 -17.85 16.59
CA LEU A 175 -2.42 -17.20 17.10
C LEU A 175 -3.07 -16.38 15.98
N GLN A 176 -4.24 -16.80 15.52
CA GLN A 176 -5.03 -16.00 14.58
C GLN A 176 -5.86 -14.99 15.36
N TYR A 177 -5.49 -13.71 15.30
CA TYR A 177 -6.26 -12.67 15.96
C TYR A 177 -7.51 -12.31 15.18
N THR A 178 -8.65 -12.34 15.87
CA THR A 178 -9.94 -11.86 15.38
C THR A 178 -10.42 -10.67 16.21
N SER A 179 -11.26 -9.82 15.63
CA SER A 179 -11.99 -8.80 16.41
C SER A 179 -12.93 -9.57 17.35
N GLY A 180 -12.80 -9.42 18.66
CA GLY A 180 -13.64 -10.13 19.63
C GLY A 180 -15.02 -9.49 19.77
N SER A 181 -16.02 -10.24 20.23
CA SER A 181 -17.38 -9.72 20.51
C SER A 181 -17.47 -8.66 21.61
N THR A 182 -16.35 -8.33 22.26
CA THR A 182 -16.19 -7.39 23.39
C THR A 182 -15.27 -6.22 23.05
N GLY A 183 -14.88 -6.07 21.78
CA GLY A 183 -13.92 -5.05 21.29
C GLY A 183 -12.45 -5.34 21.59
N THR A 184 -12.15 -6.29 22.48
CA THR A 184 -10.80 -6.79 22.73
C THR A 184 -10.40 -7.87 21.71
N PRO A 185 -9.21 -7.79 21.08
CA PRO A 185 -8.73 -8.83 20.17
C PRO A 185 -8.67 -10.19 20.87
N LYS A 186 -9.03 -11.26 20.15
CA LYS A 186 -8.94 -12.64 20.66
C LYS A 186 -7.99 -13.44 19.79
N GLY A 187 -6.93 -14.00 20.38
CA GLY A 187 -6.04 -14.91 19.68
C GLY A 187 -6.62 -16.32 19.64
N VAL A 188 -7.06 -16.79 18.48
CA VAL A 188 -7.47 -18.19 18.28
C VAL A 188 -6.23 -19.07 18.26
N MET A 189 -6.20 -20.10 19.11
CA MET A 189 -5.07 -21.02 19.26
C MET A 189 -5.12 -22.13 18.20
N VAL A 190 -4.40 -21.94 17.10
CA VAL A 190 -4.36 -22.90 15.99
C VAL A 190 -3.13 -23.80 16.12
N SER A 191 -3.35 -25.11 16.25
CA SER A 191 -2.26 -26.09 16.36
C SER A 191 -1.79 -26.65 15.02
N HIS A 192 -0.62 -27.28 15.00
CA HIS A 192 -0.12 -27.99 13.83
C HIS A 192 -1.06 -29.09 13.34
N GLY A 193 -1.69 -29.83 14.26
CA GLY A 193 -2.66 -30.87 13.95
C GLY A 193 -3.95 -30.31 13.37
N ASN A 194 -4.43 -29.17 13.90
CA ASN A 194 -5.59 -28.49 13.32
C ASN A 194 -5.31 -28.07 11.86
N LEU A 195 -4.12 -27.54 11.60
CA LEU A 195 -3.66 -27.14 10.27
C LEU A 195 -3.59 -28.32 9.31
N LEU A 196 -2.86 -29.38 9.66
CA LEU A 196 -2.72 -30.55 8.78
C LEU A 196 -4.07 -31.19 8.45
N HIS A 197 -4.99 -31.26 9.42
CA HIS A 197 -6.35 -31.72 9.16
C HIS A 197 -7.12 -30.79 8.21
N ASN A 198 -7.06 -29.47 8.42
CA ASN A 198 -7.78 -28.53 7.56
C ASN A 198 -7.18 -28.44 6.15
N LEU A 199 -5.87 -28.57 6.02
CA LEU A 199 -5.19 -28.60 4.72
C LEU A 199 -5.55 -29.86 3.92
N GLU A 200 -5.68 -31.01 4.58
CA GLU A 200 -6.21 -32.24 3.96
C GLU A 200 -7.69 -32.07 3.56
N LEU A 201 -8.49 -31.43 4.42
CA LEU A 201 -9.88 -31.10 4.10
C LEU A 201 -9.95 -30.26 2.81
N ILE A 202 -9.21 -29.16 2.75
CA ILE A 202 -9.14 -28.30 1.56
C ILE A 202 -8.63 -29.09 0.35
N HIS A 203 -7.62 -29.95 0.52
CA HIS A 203 -7.10 -30.79 -0.56
C HIS A 203 -8.18 -31.71 -1.16
N GLN A 204 -8.96 -32.40 -0.31
CA GLN A 204 -10.04 -33.28 -0.77
C GLN A 204 -11.16 -32.52 -1.48
N PHE A 205 -11.55 -31.36 -0.93
CA PHE A 205 -12.62 -30.54 -1.48
C PHE A 205 -12.23 -29.88 -2.81
N PHE A 206 -11.05 -29.28 -2.86
CA PHE A 206 -10.55 -28.62 -4.08
C PHE A 206 -9.92 -29.60 -5.06
N GLN A 207 -9.75 -30.87 -4.68
CA GLN A 207 -9.09 -31.93 -5.45
C GLN A 207 -7.79 -31.41 -6.07
N THR A 208 -6.93 -30.85 -5.22
CA THR A 208 -5.70 -30.17 -5.67
C THR A 208 -4.65 -31.17 -6.13
N THR A 209 -3.75 -30.73 -7.01
CA THR A 209 -2.67 -31.58 -7.54
C THR A 209 -1.33 -30.85 -7.54
N PRO A 210 -0.18 -31.55 -7.43
CA PRO A 210 1.14 -30.90 -7.43
C PRO A 210 1.48 -30.13 -8.71
N ASN A 211 0.86 -30.49 -9.85
CA ASN A 211 1.14 -29.88 -11.15
C ASN A 211 0.29 -28.62 -11.42
N GLN A 212 -0.55 -28.22 -10.47
CA GLN A 212 -1.38 -27.04 -10.60
C GLN A 212 -0.63 -25.77 -10.22
N LEU A 213 -1.15 -24.64 -10.66
CA LEU A 213 -0.70 -23.31 -10.25
C LEU A 213 -1.88 -22.53 -9.70
N ASP A 214 -1.65 -21.89 -8.55
CA ASP A 214 -2.66 -21.10 -7.85
C ASP A 214 -2.30 -19.61 -7.94
N VAL A 215 -3.30 -18.74 -7.78
CA VAL A 215 -3.10 -17.28 -7.65
C VAL A 215 -3.84 -16.79 -6.41
N SER A 216 -3.20 -15.93 -5.60
CA SER A 216 -3.86 -15.28 -4.46
C SER A 216 -3.39 -13.85 -4.26
N TRP A 217 -4.32 -12.96 -3.97
CA TRP A 217 -4.06 -11.59 -3.52
C TRP A 217 -4.43 -11.39 -2.05
N LEU A 218 -4.89 -12.45 -1.38
CA LEU A 218 -5.51 -12.36 -0.06
C LEU A 218 -4.48 -11.98 1.02
N PRO A 219 -4.87 -11.21 2.05
CA PRO A 219 -3.95 -10.79 3.08
C PRO A 219 -3.32 -11.99 3.81
N PRO A 220 -1.99 -12.07 3.94
CA PRO A 220 -1.33 -13.20 4.58
C PRO A 220 -1.49 -13.23 6.12
N TYR A 221 -2.08 -12.17 6.70
CA TYR A 221 -2.41 -12.07 8.12
C TYR A 221 -3.81 -12.60 8.45
N HIS A 222 -4.61 -12.91 7.43
CA HIS A 222 -5.94 -13.48 7.55
C HIS A 222 -5.88 -14.98 7.25
N ASP A 223 -6.70 -15.78 7.92
CA ASP A 223 -6.69 -17.25 7.79
C ASP A 223 -6.83 -17.72 6.33
N MET A 224 -7.74 -17.12 5.55
CA MET A 224 -7.96 -17.46 4.13
C MET A 224 -6.72 -17.22 3.26
N GLY A 225 -5.95 -16.15 3.53
CA GLY A 225 -4.71 -15.87 2.81
C GLY A 225 -3.54 -16.71 3.31
N LEU A 226 -3.41 -16.88 4.63
CA LEU A 226 -2.36 -17.68 5.25
C LEU A 226 -2.54 -19.17 4.97
N ILE A 227 -3.65 -19.76 5.40
CA ILE A 227 -3.89 -21.19 5.28
C ILE A 227 -4.23 -21.55 3.83
N GLY A 228 -5.20 -20.86 3.22
CA GLY A 228 -5.64 -21.15 1.86
C GLY A 228 -4.62 -20.74 0.78
N GLY A 229 -3.96 -19.60 0.95
CA GLY A 229 -3.00 -19.07 -0.03
C GLY A 229 -1.57 -19.55 0.18
N ILE A 230 -1.06 -19.63 1.41
CA ILE A 230 0.36 -19.96 1.66
C ILE A 230 0.52 -21.42 2.05
N LEU A 231 -0.24 -21.93 3.02
CA LEU A 231 -0.02 -23.27 3.56
C LEU A 231 -0.60 -24.39 2.67
N GLN A 232 -1.70 -24.15 1.94
CA GLN A 232 -2.30 -25.16 1.07
C GLN A 232 -1.38 -25.56 -0.10
N PRO A 233 -0.76 -24.63 -0.87
CA PRO A 233 0.17 -25.03 -1.92
C PRO A 233 1.38 -25.82 -1.38
N LEU A 234 1.89 -25.46 -0.20
CA LEU A 234 2.94 -26.23 0.48
C LEU A 234 2.50 -27.66 0.82
N TYR A 235 1.29 -27.81 1.37
CA TYR A 235 0.68 -29.10 1.68
C TYR A 235 0.59 -29.99 0.44
N VAL A 236 0.20 -29.41 -0.70
CA VAL A 236 0.05 -30.15 -1.96
C VAL A 236 1.39 -30.41 -2.64
N GLY A 237 2.37 -29.53 -2.46
CA GLY A 237 3.61 -29.54 -3.25
C GLY A 237 3.45 -28.82 -4.58
N SER A 238 2.57 -27.81 -4.67
CA SER A 238 2.30 -27.00 -5.86
C SER A 238 2.87 -25.57 -5.71
N SER A 239 2.92 -24.83 -6.82
CA SER A 239 3.35 -23.43 -6.85
C SER A 239 2.18 -22.46 -6.73
N ILE A 240 2.41 -21.31 -6.10
CA ILE A 240 1.45 -20.20 -6.08
C ILE A 240 2.08 -18.88 -6.48
N ILE A 241 1.31 -18.07 -7.21
CA ILE A 241 1.59 -16.67 -7.50
C ILE A 241 0.81 -15.78 -6.54
N LEU A 242 1.51 -14.96 -5.77
CA LEU A 242 0.98 -14.04 -4.78
C LEU A 242 1.07 -12.60 -5.29
N MET A 243 0.14 -11.76 -4.85
CA MET A 243 0.25 -10.29 -5.00
C MET A 243 -0.30 -9.60 -3.76
N SER A 244 0.00 -8.31 -3.59
CA SER A 244 -0.51 -7.58 -2.44
C SER A 244 -2.04 -7.32 -2.56
N PRO A 245 -2.80 -7.35 -1.44
CA PRO A 245 -4.21 -6.98 -1.45
C PRO A 245 -4.45 -5.56 -1.95
N VAL A 246 -3.49 -4.66 -1.70
CA VAL A 246 -3.53 -3.27 -2.16
C VAL A 246 -3.45 -3.20 -3.69
N ALA A 247 -2.59 -4.02 -4.31
CA ALA A 247 -2.46 -4.05 -5.76
C ALA A 247 -3.75 -4.53 -6.45
N PHE A 248 -4.45 -5.52 -5.87
CA PHE A 248 -5.77 -5.95 -6.33
C PHE A 248 -6.81 -4.83 -6.17
N LEU A 249 -6.92 -4.26 -4.97
CA LEU A 249 -7.90 -3.22 -4.66
C LEU A 249 -7.74 -1.97 -5.55
N GLN A 250 -6.50 -1.59 -5.86
CA GLN A 250 -6.18 -0.50 -6.79
C GLN A 250 -6.63 -0.78 -8.22
N LYS A 251 -6.39 -2.00 -8.70
CA LYS A 251 -6.66 -2.39 -10.09
C LYS A 251 -7.13 -3.85 -10.14
N PRO A 252 -8.45 -4.10 -9.96
CA PRO A 252 -9.02 -5.45 -9.86
C PRO A 252 -8.69 -6.35 -11.05
N TYR A 253 -8.51 -5.75 -12.24
CA TYR A 253 -8.07 -6.45 -13.45
C TYR A 253 -6.78 -7.27 -13.26
N ARG A 254 -5.83 -6.83 -12.41
CA ARG A 254 -4.57 -7.54 -12.17
C ARG A 254 -4.78 -8.97 -11.66
N TRP A 255 -5.87 -9.20 -10.93
CA TRP A 255 -6.22 -10.55 -10.47
C TRP A 255 -6.60 -11.46 -11.64
N LEU A 256 -7.50 -11.02 -12.51
CA LEU A 256 -7.92 -11.79 -13.68
C LEU A 256 -6.78 -11.93 -14.70
N GLU A 257 -5.95 -10.89 -14.86
CA GLU A 257 -4.76 -10.94 -15.70
C GLU A 257 -3.76 -11.97 -15.19
N ALA A 258 -3.52 -12.05 -13.87
CA ALA A 258 -2.62 -13.06 -13.30
C ALA A 258 -3.16 -14.47 -13.52
N ILE A 259 -4.46 -14.70 -13.32
CA ILE A 259 -5.10 -15.99 -13.60
C ILE A 259 -4.88 -16.38 -15.06
N SER A 260 -5.15 -15.46 -15.98
CA SER A 260 -5.01 -15.72 -17.42
C SER A 260 -3.55 -15.94 -17.83
N ARG A 261 -2.63 -15.10 -17.36
CA ARG A 261 -1.21 -15.18 -17.70
C ARG A 261 -0.55 -16.45 -17.22
N TYR A 262 -0.81 -16.83 -15.97
CA TYR A 262 -0.20 -18.00 -15.35
C TYR A 262 -1.03 -19.27 -15.50
N GLN A 263 -2.18 -19.18 -16.16
CA GLN A 263 -3.12 -20.30 -16.34
C GLN A 263 -3.50 -20.92 -15.00
N ALA A 264 -3.76 -20.07 -14.01
CA ALA A 264 -4.06 -20.51 -12.66
C ALA A 264 -5.37 -21.30 -12.62
N THR A 265 -5.38 -22.36 -11.82
CA THR A 265 -6.54 -23.25 -11.71
C THR A 265 -7.37 -23.00 -10.45
N ILE A 266 -6.74 -22.45 -9.40
CA ILE A 266 -7.39 -22.11 -8.15
C ILE A 266 -7.06 -20.66 -7.81
N SER A 267 -8.12 -19.90 -7.53
CA SER A 267 -8.03 -18.54 -7.02
C SER A 267 -9.39 -18.14 -6.46
N GLY A 268 -9.47 -17.11 -5.65
CA GLY A 268 -10.74 -16.74 -5.05
C GLY A 268 -10.59 -15.62 -4.03
N GLY A 269 -11.70 -15.29 -3.41
CA GLY A 269 -11.76 -14.23 -2.42
C GLY A 269 -13.19 -14.01 -1.93
N PRO A 270 -13.41 -12.96 -1.13
CA PRO A 270 -14.74 -12.65 -0.65
C PRO A 270 -15.67 -12.16 -1.76
N ASN A 271 -16.97 -12.21 -1.54
CA ASN A 271 -17.99 -11.90 -2.55
C ASN A 271 -17.79 -10.51 -3.20
N PHE A 272 -17.38 -9.50 -2.44
CA PHE A 272 -17.10 -8.15 -2.91
C PHE A 272 -16.02 -8.10 -3.99
N ALA A 273 -15.06 -9.02 -3.97
CA ALA A 273 -13.97 -9.03 -4.94
C ALA A 273 -14.48 -9.30 -6.36
N TYR A 274 -15.48 -10.19 -6.47
CA TYR A 274 -16.17 -10.48 -7.72
C TYR A 274 -16.98 -9.28 -8.19
N ASP A 275 -17.74 -8.63 -7.30
CA ASP A 275 -18.47 -7.40 -7.63
C ASP A 275 -17.53 -6.27 -8.07
N LEU A 276 -16.40 -6.10 -7.39
CA LEU A 276 -15.42 -5.07 -7.74
C LEU A 276 -14.85 -5.29 -9.15
N CYS A 277 -14.58 -6.55 -9.55
CA CYS A 277 -14.21 -6.90 -10.92
C CYS A 277 -15.32 -6.55 -11.94
N VAL A 278 -16.58 -6.85 -11.59
CA VAL A 278 -17.74 -6.51 -12.44
C VAL A 278 -17.89 -5.00 -12.60
N GLN A 279 -17.68 -4.23 -11.54
CA GLN A 279 -17.88 -2.78 -11.55
C GLN A 279 -16.73 -2.02 -12.24
N LYS A 280 -15.47 -2.40 -11.96
CA LYS A 280 -14.31 -1.56 -12.30
C LYS A 280 -13.62 -1.93 -13.62
N ILE A 281 -13.65 -3.19 -14.04
CA ILE A 281 -12.90 -3.64 -15.23
C ILE A 281 -13.60 -3.16 -16.51
N GLN A 282 -12.90 -2.39 -17.34
CA GLN A 282 -13.46 -1.81 -18.57
C GLN A 282 -13.35 -2.78 -19.76
N PRO A 283 -14.21 -2.68 -20.79
CA PRO A 283 -14.21 -3.58 -21.94
C PRO A 283 -12.87 -3.68 -22.66
N GLU A 284 -12.10 -2.59 -22.73
CA GLU A 284 -10.81 -2.55 -23.43
C GLU A 284 -9.76 -3.44 -22.74
N GLN A 285 -9.89 -3.64 -21.42
CA GLN A 285 -8.98 -4.48 -20.65
C GLN A 285 -9.27 -5.97 -20.84
N LEU A 286 -10.47 -6.33 -21.31
CA LEU A 286 -10.88 -7.73 -21.49
C LEU A 286 -10.28 -8.36 -22.76
N VAL A 287 -9.69 -7.55 -23.64
CA VAL A 287 -9.11 -8.02 -24.90
C VAL A 287 -7.90 -8.92 -24.62
N GLY A 288 -8.01 -10.20 -24.99
CA GLY A 288 -6.97 -11.21 -24.78
C GLY A 288 -6.99 -11.88 -23.40
N LEU A 289 -8.01 -11.60 -22.58
CA LEU A 289 -8.24 -12.31 -21.34
C LEU A 289 -8.76 -13.73 -21.60
N ASP A 290 -8.16 -14.71 -20.94
CA ASP A 290 -8.57 -16.12 -20.97
C ASP A 290 -8.63 -16.67 -19.53
N LEU A 291 -9.83 -16.99 -19.08
CA LEU A 291 -10.14 -17.53 -17.75
C LEU A 291 -10.49 -19.02 -17.78
N SER A 292 -10.28 -19.71 -18.91
CA SER A 292 -10.64 -21.12 -19.08
C SER A 292 -9.85 -22.09 -18.20
N SER A 293 -8.69 -21.67 -17.68
CA SER A 293 -7.92 -22.46 -16.72
C SER A 293 -8.56 -22.51 -15.33
N TRP A 294 -9.40 -21.54 -14.96
CA TRP A 294 -9.91 -21.38 -13.60
C TRP A 294 -10.95 -22.46 -13.29
N LYS A 295 -10.62 -23.37 -12.34
CA LYS A 295 -11.46 -24.52 -11.96
C LYS A 295 -12.12 -24.36 -10.60
N VAL A 296 -11.48 -23.62 -9.69
CA VAL A 296 -11.99 -23.34 -8.35
C VAL A 296 -11.88 -21.84 -8.11
N ALA A 297 -13.00 -21.14 -8.27
CA ALA A 297 -13.24 -19.74 -7.95
C ALA A 297 -13.91 -19.65 -6.59
N PHE A 298 -13.13 -19.83 -5.52
CA PHE A 298 -13.69 -19.90 -4.17
C PHE A 298 -14.27 -18.56 -3.72
N ASN A 299 -15.43 -18.59 -3.07
CA ASN A 299 -16.15 -17.41 -2.59
C ASN A 299 -16.63 -17.66 -1.15
N GLY A 300 -16.11 -16.90 -0.18
CA GLY A 300 -16.36 -17.09 1.25
C GLY A 300 -15.95 -15.88 2.08
N ALA A 301 -15.83 -16.04 3.40
CA ALA A 301 -15.56 -14.97 4.38
C ALA A 301 -16.64 -13.88 4.55
N GLU A 302 -17.63 -13.81 3.65
CA GLU A 302 -18.81 -12.97 3.76
C GLU A 302 -20.02 -13.66 3.08
N PRO A 303 -21.26 -13.16 3.26
CA PRO A 303 -22.42 -13.75 2.60
C PRO A 303 -22.25 -13.80 1.07
N VAL A 304 -22.28 -15.01 0.51
CA VAL A 304 -22.21 -15.22 -0.94
C VAL A 304 -23.55 -14.92 -1.59
N ARG A 305 -23.59 -13.98 -2.54
CA ARG A 305 -24.83 -13.49 -3.15
C ARG A 305 -25.02 -14.08 -4.54
N ALA A 306 -26.17 -14.70 -4.79
CA ALA A 306 -26.51 -15.28 -6.10
C ALA A 306 -26.38 -14.24 -7.23
N GLN A 307 -26.80 -13.00 -6.99
CA GLN A 307 -26.74 -11.92 -7.96
C GLN A 307 -25.30 -11.53 -8.34
N THR A 308 -24.36 -11.58 -7.39
CA THR A 308 -22.94 -11.33 -7.66
C THR A 308 -22.39 -12.40 -8.60
N LEU A 309 -22.72 -13.68 -8.35
CA LEU A 309 -22.31 -14.79 -9.21
C LEU A 309 -22.89 -14.63 -10.62
N GLU A 310 -24.20 -14.34 -10.74
CA GLU A 310 -24.90 -14.13 -12.02
C GLU A 310 -24.27 -12.97 -12.83
N ARG A 311 -23.99 -11.83 -12.20
CA ARG A 311 -23.34 -10.68 -12.85
C ARG A 311 -21.91 -11.00 -13.32
N PHE A 312 -21.15 -11.72 -12.49
CA PHE A 312 -19.78 -12.09 -12.82
C PHE A 312 -19.75 -13.07 -14.00
N VAL A 313 -20.59 -14.12 -13.98
CA VAL A 313 -20.76 -15.05 -15.12
C VAL A 313 -21.08 -14.25 -16.39
N THR A 314 -22.12 -13.42 -16.34
CA THR A 314 -22.58 -12.66 -17.51
C THR A 314 -21.46 -11.83 -18.15
N LYS A 315 -20.57 -11.25 -17.35
CA LYS A 315 -19.48 -10.40 -17.83
C LYS A 315 -18.27 -11.20 -18.33
N PHE A 316 -17.93 -12.31 -17.68
CA PHE A 316 -16.65 -12.99 -17.88
C PHE A 316 -16.72 -14.35 -18.59
N GLU A 317 -17.92 -14.92 -18.77
CA GLU A 317 -18.14 -16.13 -19.57
C GLU A 317 -17.62 -16.02 -21.01
N PRO A 318 -17.79 -14.88 -21.73
CA PRO A 318 -17.22 -14.71 -23.07
C PRO A 318 -15.69 -14.79 -23.12
N TYR A 319 -15.02 -14.67 -21.97
CA TYR A 319 -13.56 -14.70 -21.81
C TYR A 319 -13.10 -16.01 -21.14
N GLY A 320 -13.92 -17.07 -21.21
CA GLY A 320 -13.56 -18.42 -20.80
C GLY A 320 -13.90 -18.79 -19.35
N PHE A 321 -14.45 -17.87 -18.56
CA PHE A 321 -14.89 -18.21 -17.20
C PHE A 321 -16.07 -19.19 -17.24
N ARG A 322 -15.97 -20.29 -16.48
CA ARG A 322 -17.03 -21.30 -16.39
C ARG A 322 -17.85 -21.09 -15.12
N PRO A 323 -19.19 -21.00 -15.17
CA PRO A 323 -20.02 -20.90 -13.98
C PRO A 323 -19.79 -22.03 -12.96
N GLU A 324 -19.46 -23.23 -13.44
CA GLU A 324 -19.14 -24.40 -12.64
C GLU A 324 -17.84 -24.25 -11.85
N ALA A 325 -17.00 -23.26 -12.19
CA ALA A 325 -15.80 -22.95 -11.42
C ALA A 325 -16.14 -22.25 -10.10
N PHE A 326 -17.31 -21.60 -9.98
CA PHE A 326 -17.69 -20.96 -8.72
C PHE A 326 -17.78 -21.96 -7.59
N TYR A 327 -17.14 -21.61 -6.47
CA TYR A 327 -17.03 -22.50 -5.33
C TYR A 327 -17.38 -21.74 -4.03
N PRO A 328 -18.67 -21.60 -3.70
CA PRO A 328 -19.07 -21.08 -2.40
C PRO A 328 -18.55 -21.96 -1.26
N CYS A 329 -18.03 -21.34 -0.21
CA CYS A 329 -17.53 -22.04 0.96
C CYS A 329 -17.72 -21.23 2.24
N TYR A 330 -17.80 -21.97 3.36
CA TYR A 330 -17.98 -21.39 4.69
C TYR A 330 -16.85 -21.82 5.64
N GLY A 331 -16.43 -20.88 6.48
CA GLY A 331 -15.23 -21.00 7.28
C GLY A 331 -15.01 -19.84 8.24
N MET A 332 -14.16 -20.07 9.24
CA MET A 332 -13.78 -19.09 10.26
C MET A 332 -12.48 -19.52 10.97
N ALA A 333 -11.82 -18.58 11.64
CA ALA A 333 -10.57 -18.81 12.36
C ALA A 333 -10.68 -19.91 13.44
N GLU A 334 -11.79 -19.95 14.19
CA GLU A 334 -12.05 -20.98 15.21
C GLU A 334 -12.21 -22.38 14.62
N GLY A 335 -12.59 -22.48 13.34
CA GLY A 335 -12.58 -23.70 12.54
C GLY A 335 -11.28 -23.92 11.76
N THR A 336 -10.21 -23.20 12.12
CA THR A 336 -8.92 -23.08 11.41
C THR A 336 -9.02 -22.34 10.08
N LEU A 337 -9.87 -22.80 9.17
CA LEU A 337 -10.27 -22.05 7.98
C LEU A 337 -11.57 -22.66 7.41
N LEU A 338 -11.49 -23.79 6.72
CA LEU A 338 -12.63 -24.36 5.98
C LEU A 338 -13.51 -25.23 6.89
N ILE A 339 -14.81 -24.98 6.92
CA ILE A 339 -15.82 -25.80 7.62
C ILE A 339 -16.65 -26.61 6.63
N SER A 340 -17.10 -25.96 5.55
CA SER A 340 -17.85 -26.59 4.47
C SER A 340 -17.50 -26.01 3.10
N GLY A 341 -17.62 -26.83 2.06
CA GLY A 341 -17.36 -26.42 0.68
C GLY A 341 -18.22 -27.18 -0.32
N GLY A 342 -18.41 -26.58 -1.50
CA GLY A 342 -19.21 -27.16 -2.57
C GLY A 342 -18.61 -28.40 -3.22
N ILE A 343 -19.17 -28.80 -4.35
CA ILE A 343 -18.61 -29.85 -5.20
C ILE A 343 -17.82 -29.15 -6.32
N LYS A 344 -16.54 -29.51 -6.48
CA LYS A 344 -15.68 -28.96 -7.53
C LYS A 344 -16.30 -29.17 -8.92
N GLU A 345 -16.21 -28.13 -9.75
CA GLU A 345 -16.70 -28.15 -11.14
C GLU A 345 -18.21 -28.49 -11.24
N CYS A 346 -18.99 -28.01 -10.28
CA CYS A 346 -20.45 -28.10 -10.25
C CYS A 346 -21.06 -26.71 -10.03
N TYR A 347 -22.24 -26.47 -10.59
CA TYR A 347 -22.96 -25.22 -10.33
C TYR A 347 -23.23 -25.03 -8.83
N PRO A 348 -23.06 -23.81 -8.30
CA PRO A 348 -23.49 -23.46 -6.95
C PRO A 348 -24.96 -23.81 -6.70
N THR A 349 -25.23 -24.51 -5.60
CA THR A 349 -26.60 -24.76 -5.15
C THR A 349 -27.24 -23.43 -4.71
N VAL A 350 -28.42 -23.10 -5.24
CA VAL A 350 -29.19 -21.92 -4.82
C VAL A 350 -30.58 -22.37 -4.36
N CYS A 351 -30.99 -21.86 -3.21
CA CYS A 351 -32.29 -22.13 -2.62
C CYS A 351 -33.16 -20.86 -2.62
N ASN A 352 -34.40 -20.97 -3.06
CA ASN A 352 -35.39 -19.90 -2.95
C ASN A 352 -36.24 -20.13 -1.69
N VAL A 353 -36.27 -19.14 -0.81
CA VAL A 353 -37.04 -19.21 0.45
C VAL A 353 -37.99 -18.02 0.59
N GLU A 354 -39.14 -18.22 1.23
CA GLU A 354 -40.10 -17.15 1.50
C GLU A 354 -39.54 -16.16 2.54
N SER A 355 -39.52 -14.86 2.20
CA SER A 355 -38.95 -13.81 3.07
C SER A 355 -39.62 -13.75 4.45
N SER A 356 -40.96 -13.76 4.49
CA SER A 356 -41.75 -13.68 5.73
C SER A 356 -41.55 -14.87 6.66
N ALA A 357 -41.31 -16.06 6.11
CA ALA A 357 -41.00 -17.24 6.89
C ALA A 357 -39.59 -17.16 7.48
N LEU A 358 -38.62 -16.71 6.67
CA LEU A 358 -37.22 -16.60 7.08
C LEU A 358 -37.05 -15.60 8.24
N GLU A 359 -37.81 -14.49 8.23
CA GLU A 359 -37.88 -13.51 9.33
C GLU A 359 -38.32 -14.14 10.66
N GLN A 360 -39.10 -15.22 10.61
CA GLN A 360 -39.56 -15.99 11.76
C GLN A 360 -38.66 -17.20 12.06
N ASN A 361 -37.45 -17.25 11.47
CA ASN A 361 -36.52 -18.38 11.53
C ASN A 361 -37.10 -19.70 11.00
N GLN A 362 -38.02 -19.61 10.03
CA GLN A 362 -38.61 -20.77 9.35
C GLN A 362 -38.17 -20.80 7.88
N VAL A 363 -37.91 -22.00 7.37
CA VAL A 363 -37.45 -22.21 6.00
C VAL A 363 -38.59 -22.83 5.20
N VAL A 364 -39.23 -21.99 4.38
CA VAL A 364 -40.27 -22.42 3.45
C VAL A 364 -39.72 -22.26 2.04
N LEU A 365 -39.50 -23.40 1.36
CA LEU A 365 -39.03 -23.43 -0.02
C LEU A 365 -40.13 -22.94 -0.97
N CYS A 366 -39.76 -22.08 -1.91
CA CYS A 366 -40.67 -21.54 -2.90
C CYS A 366 -40.13 -21.68 -4.34
N ALA A 367 -41.03 -21.58 -5.32
CA ALA A 367 -40.67 -21.64 -6.74
C ALA A 367 -39.97 -20.34 -7.19
N GLU A 368 -39.08 -20.43 -8.20
CA GLU A 368 -38.22 -19.33 -8.68
C GLU A 368 -38.95 -18.02 -9.06
N GLN A 369 -40.24 -18.08 -9.38
CA GLN A 369 -41.03 -16.95 -9.90
C GLN A 369 -42.02 -16.37 -8.87
N GLN A 370 -41.95 -16.80 -7.60
CA GLN A 370 -42.86 -16.34 -6.57
C GLN A 370 -42.46 -14.95 -6.03
N GLN A 371 -43.41 -14.02 -5.96
CA GLN A 371 -43.18 -12.69 -5.40
C GLN A 371 -42.88 -12.81 -3.89
N ASN A 372 -41.87 -12.09 -3.38
CA ASN A 372 -41.33 -12.14 -2.00
C ASN A 372 -40.42 -13.36 -1.66
N SER A 373 -39.71 -13.93 -2.64
CA SER A 373 -38.67 -14.95 -2.40
C SER A 373 -37.26 -14.35 -2.26
N ILE A 374 -36.43 -14.92 -1.38
CA ILE A 374 -35.00 -14.61 -1.22
C ILE A 374 -34.18 -15.79 -1.77
N LYS A 375 -33.16 -15.50 -2.60
CA LYS A 375 -32.17 -16.47 -3.06
C LYS A 375 -31.04 -16.60 -2.03
N ILE A 376 -30.80 -17.81 -1.52
CA ILE A 376 -29.71 -18.11 -0.60
C ILE A 376 -28.77 -19.12 -1.27
N VAL A 377 -27.48 -18.80 -1.32
CA VAL A 377 -26.45 -19.66 -1.90
C VAL A 377 -25.98 -20.70 -0.87
N GLY A 378 -25.98 -21.96 -1.27
CA GLY A 378 -25.46 -23.07 -0.47
C GLY A 378 -23.95 -22.97 -0.32
N GLN A 379 -23.47 -23.19 0.89
CA GLN A 379 -22.06 -23.10 1.32
C GLN A 379 -21.37 -24.45 1.42
N GLY A 380 -21.95 -25.46 0.78
CA GLY A 380 -21.34 -26.78 0.73
C GLY A 380 -21.74 -27.73 1.84
N ARG A 381 -21.03 -28.85 1.84
CA ARG A 381 -21.10 -29.90 2.86
C ARG A 381 -19.80 -29.92 3.64
N THR A 382 -19.82 -30.57 4.79
CA THR A 382 -18.60 -30.83 5.57
C THR A 382 -18.01 -32.21 5.24
N GLY A 383 -16.78 -32.49 5.67
CA GLY A 383 -16.03 -33.71 5.33
C GLY A 383 -14.98 -34.08 6.37
N LEU A 384 -14.20 -35.14 6.10
CA LEU A 384 -13.10 -35.60 6.95
C LEU A 384 -13.48 -35.82 8.44
N GLY A 385 -14.69 -36.33 8.70
CA GLY A 385 -15.19 -36.57 10.05
C GLY A 385 -15.63 -35.31 10.81
N GLN A 386 -15.57 -34.12 10.22
CA GLN A 386 -16.28 -32.95 10.73
C GLN A 386 -17.78 -33.13 10.61
N THR A 387 -18.53 -32.58 11.56
CA THR A 387 -19.99 -32.59 11.54
C THR A 387 -20.56 -31.22 11.89
N ILE A 388 -21.69 -30.90 11.26
CA ILE A 388 -22.44 -29.68 11.49
C ILE A 388 -23.78 -30.04 12.15
N ALA A 389 -24.17 -29.25 13.13
CA ALA A 389 -25.49 -29.28 13.75
C ALA A 389 -26.11 -27.89 13.69
N ILE A 390 -27.41 -27.82 13.42
CA ILE A 390 -28.18 -26.59 13.56
C ILE A 390 -28.84 -26.64 14.94
N ALA A 391 -28.45 -25.74 15.83
CA ALA A 391 -28.81 -25.78 17.24
C ALA A 391 -29.56 -24.53 17.66
N ASN A 392 -30.51 -24.67 18.58
CA ASN A 392 -31.16 -23.54 19.22
C ASN A 392 -30.21 -22.98 20.30
N PRO A 393 -29.73 -21.73 20.17
CA PRO A 393 -28.66 -21.19 21.01
C PRO A 393 -29.04 -20.98 22.48
N GLN A 394 -30.35 -21.02 22.82
CA GLN A 394 -30.85 -20.87 24.19
C GLN A 394 -31.18 -22.21 24.85
N SER A 395 -31.77 -23.15 24.10
CA SER A 395 -32.19 -24.44 24.64
C SER A 395 -31.16 -25.54 24.49
N PHE A 396 -30.07 -25.33 23.73
CA PHE A 396 -29.00 -26.31 23.50
C PHE A 396 -29.51 -27.62 22.86
N LYS A 397 -30.63 -27.52 22.13
CA LYS A 397 -31.24 -28.62 21.38
C LYS A 397 -31.04 -28.42 19.90
N ARG A 398 -30.92 -29.53 19.16
CA ARG A 398 -30.92 -29.50 17.70
C ARG A 398 -32.26 -28.94 17.19
N CYS A 399 -32.19 -28.02 16.23
CA CYS A 399 -33.37 -27.49 15.56
C CYS A 399 -34.00 -28.58 14.67
N PRO A 400 -35.35 -28.64 14.57
CA PRO A 400 -36.01 -29.45 13.57
C PRO A 400 -35.63 -29.03 12.15
N ASP A 401 -35.75 -29.96 11.20
CA ASP A 401 -35.60 -29.66 9.78
C ASP A 401 -36.52 -28.52 9.35
N GLY A 402 -36.03 -27.63 8.50
CA GLY A 402 -36.76 -26.45 8.05
C GLY A 402 -36.79 -25.28 9.04
N THR A 403 -35.98 -25.32 10.10
CA THR A 403 -35.84 -24.19 11.05
C THR A 403 -34.41 -23.63 11.01
N VAL A 404 -34.29 -22.30 11.08
CA VAL A 404 -33.00 -21.62 11.23
C VAL A 404 -32.52 -21.71 12.67
N GLY A 405 -31.25 -22.03 12.87
CA GLY A 405 -30.60 -22.06 14.18
C GLY A 405 -29.13 -21.67 14.11
N GLU A 406 -28.45 -21.67 15.25
CA GLU A 406 -27.00 -21.45 15.33
C GLU A 406 -26.26 -22.64 14.72
N ILE A 407 -25.27 -22.36 13.86
CA ILE A 407 -24.43 -23.37 13.23
C ILE A 407 -23.39 -23.80 14.27
N TRP A 408 -23.41 -25.08 14.63
CA TRP A 408 -22.47 -25.69 15.57
C TRP A 408 -21.62 -26.73 14.84
N VAL A 409 -20.32 -26.76 15.12
CA VAL A 409 -19.36 -27.58 14.37
C VAL A 409 -18.49 -28.38 15.32
N THR A 410 -18.19 -29.63 14.99
CA THR A 410 -17.19 -30.42 15.71
C THR A 410 -16.31 -31.20 14.75
N GLY A 411 -15.05 -31.43 15.10
CA GLY A 411 -14.05 -32.15 14.31
C GLY A 411 -12.61 -31.68 14.58
N ALA A 412 -11.63 -32.30 13.94
CA ALA A 412 -10.21 -32.05 14.26
C ALA A 412 -9.64 -30.72 13.73
N SER A 413 -10.35 -30.01 12.84
CA SER A 413 -10.00 -28.63 12.47
C SER A 413 -10.44 -27.58 13.50
N ILE A 414 -11.23 -27.95 14.50
CA ILE A 414 -11.63 -26.99 15.53
C ILE A 414 -10.42 -26.62 16.39
N ALA A 415 -10.13 -25.32 16.46
CA ALA A 415 -9.00 -24.77 17.19
C ALA A 415 -9.11 -25.04 18.71
N GLN A 416 -8.01 -24.89 19.44
CA GLN A 416 -7.95 -25.29 20.87
C GLN A 416 -8.69 -24.34 21.81
N GLY A 417 -9.10 -23.17 21.33
CA GLY A 417 -9.75 -22.13 22.12
C GLY A 417 -9.20 -20.74 21.86
N TYR A 418 -9.51 -19.81 22.77
CA TYR A 418 -8.96 -18.47 22.81
C TYR A 418 -7.81 -18.36 23.82
N TRP A 419 -6.72 -17.75 23.39
CA TRP A 419 -5.52 -17.52 24.20
C TRP A 419 -5.89 -16.79 25.51
N GLN A 420 -5.48 -17.38 26.65
CA GLN A 420 -5.70 -16.85 28.00
C GLN A 420 -7.15 -16.48 28.36
N LYS A 421 -8.13 -17.11 27.70
CA LYS A 421 -9.56 -16.84 27.89
C LYS A 421 -10.33 -18.14 28.16
N PRO A 422 -10.09 -18.80 29.32
CA PRO A 422 -10.66 -20.13 29.59
C PRO A 422 -12.19 -20.13 29.66
N GLN A 423 -12.81 -19.08 30.21
CA GLN A 423 -14.27 -18.99 30.26
C GLN A 423 -14.89 -18.85 28.87
N GLU A 424 -14.41 -17.90 28.06
CA GLU A 424 -14.90 -17.71 26.68
C GLU A 424 -14.65 -18.95 25.83
N THR A 425 -13.52 -19.62 26.06
CA THR A 425 -13.17 -20.90 25.44
C THR A 425 -14.18 -21.98 25.80
N GLN A 426 -14.50 -22.15 27.08
CA GLN A 426 -15.50 -23.12 27.54
C GLN A 426 -16.88 -22.86 26.92
N GLU A 427 -17.31 -21.60 26.87
CA GLU A 427 -18.61 -21.19 26.33
C GLU A 427 -18.71 -21.38 24.82
N THR A 428 -17.60 -21.23 24.09
CA THR A 428 -17.57 -21.19 22.62
C THR A 428 -17.19 -22.52 22.00
N PHE A 429 -16.18 -23.23 22.53
CA PHE A 429 -15.61 -24.43 21.90
C PHE A 429 -16.12 -25.75 22.50
N TYR A 430 -16.73 -25.68 23.69
CA TYR A 430 -17.14 -26.85 24.47
C TYR A 430 -18.65 -26.91 24.73
N ALA A 431 -19.44 -26.40 23.79
CA ALA A 431 -20.89 -26.51 23.86
C ALA A 431 -21.33 -27.96 23.64
N CYS A 432 -22.34 -28.40 24.39
CA CYS A 432 -22.89 -29.75 24.31
C CYS A 432 -24.36 -29.66 23.89
N LEU A 433 -24.77 -30.55 22.98
CA LEU A 433 -26.19 -30.72 22.65
C LEU A 433 -26.83 -31.70 23.64
N ASP A 434 -28.07 -31.42 24.03
CA ASP A 434 -28.83 -32.27 24.97
C ASP A 434 -29.05 -33.71 24.46
N ASP A 435 -29.07 -33.91 23.14
CA ASP A 435 -29.42 -35.18 22.49
C ASP A 435 -28.24 -36.12 22.24
N THR A 436 -26.99 -35.63 22.27
CA THR A 436 -25.80 -36.46 21.98
C THR A 436 -25.19 -37.13 23.23
N GLY A 437 -25.65 -36.78 24.44
CA GLY A 437 -25.15 -37.37 25.69
C GLY A 437 -23.65 -37.12 25.97
N GLY A 438 -23.04 -36.19 25.22
CA GLY A 438 -21.60 -35.90 25.21
C GLY A 438 -21.14 -35.47 23.80
N GLY A 439 -20.16 -34.57 23.73
CA GLY A 439 -19.59 -34.05 22.48
C GLY A 439 -19.34 -32.55 22.53
N SER A 440 -18.13 -32.11 22.16
CA SER A 440 -17.69 -30.71 22.19
C SER A 440 -17.94 -30.05 20.84
N PHE A 441 -18.87 -29.09 20.79
CA PHE A 441 -19.15 -28.28 19.61
C PHE A 441 -18.59 -26.86 19.75
N LEU A 442 -17.98 -26.39 18.67
CA LEU A 442 -17.77 -24.97 18.39
C LEU A 442 -19.12 -24.32 18.06
N ARG A 443 -19.49 -23.30 18.84
CA ARG A 443 -20.56 -22.36 18.54
C ARG A 443 -20.02 -21.27 17.63
N THR A 444 -20.42 -21.28 16.36
CA THR A 444 -19.92 -20.30 15.38
C THR A 444 -20.47 -18.89 15.63
N GLY A 445 -21.61 -18.79 16.30
CA GLY A 445 -22.39 -17.56 16.37
C GLY A 445 -23.13 -17.22 15.07
N ASP A 446 -22.96 -17.99 14.00
CA ASP A 446 -23.62 -17.79 12.72
C ASP A 446 -24.93 -18.58 12.68
N LEU A 447 -25.92 -18.07 11.94
CA LEU A 447 -27.23 -18.66 11.77
C LEU A 447 -27.34 -19.32 10.41
N GLY A 448 -28.02 -20.46 10.35
CA GLY A 448 -28.27 -21.15 9.11
C GLY A 448 -29.19 -22.35 9.26
N PHE A 449 -29.34 -23.08 8.17
CA PHE A 449 -30.09 -24.33 8.11
C PHE A 449 -29.38 -25.34 7.20
N LEU A 450 -29.73 -26.62 7.36
CA LEU A 450 -29.31 -27.69 6.46
C LEU A 450 -30.49 -28.09 5.58
N HIS A 451 -30.24 -28.29 4.29
CA HIS A 451 -31.22 -28.88 3.37
C HIS A 451 -30.51 -29.90 2.47
N ASN A 452 -30.94 -31.16 2.51
CA ASN A 452 -30.29 -32.28 1.82
C ASN A 452 -28.77 -32.37 2.08
N GLY A 453 -28.35 -32.05 3.31
CA GLY A 453 -26.95 -32.04 3.75
C GLY A 453 -26.13 -30.82 3.29
N GLU A 454 -26.70 -29.92 2.48
CA GLU A 454 -26.11 -28.64 2.07
C GLU A 454 -26.35 -27.59 3.17
N LEU A 455 -25.31 -26.81 3.52
CA LEU A 455 -25.40 -25.71 4.48
C LEU A 455 -25.86 -24.42 3.80
N PHE A 456 -26.84 -23.74 4.38
CA PHE A 456 -27.25 -22.40 3.97
C PHE A 456 -27.08 -21.44 5.15
N VAL A 457 -26.22 -20.43 4.99
CA VAL A 457 -25.96 -19.41 6.02
C VAL A 457 -26.92 -18.25 5.82
N THR A 458 -27.61 -17.83 6.87
CA THR A 458 -28.70 -16.84 6.83
C THR A 458 -28.40 -15.57 7.62
N GLY A 459 -27.35 -15.55 8.44
CA GLY A 459 -26.97 -14.36 9.21
C GLY A 459 -26.09 -14.69 10.41
N ARG A 460 -26.04 -13.79 11.40
CA ARG A 460 -25.26 -13.95 12.63
C ARG A 460 -26.07 -13.61 13.88
N LEU A 461 -25.91 -14.40 14.94
CA LEU A 461 -26.62 -14.28 16.23
C LEU A 461 -26.30 -12.96 16.94
N LYS A 462 -25.06 -12.49 16.80
CA LYS A 462 -24.62 -11.14 17.18
C LYS A 462 -24.39 -10.42 15.84
N ASP A 463 -25.08 -9.32 15.58
CA ASP A 463 -25.19 -8.60 14.29
C ASP A 463 -23.84 -8.14 13.65
N LEU A 464 -22.85 -9.01 13.45
CA LEU A 464 -21.57 -8.67 12.83
C LEU A 464 -21.81 -8.09 11.44
N ILE A 465 -21.16 -6.96 11.19
CA ILE A 465 -21.17 -6.26 9.91
C ILE A 465 -19.93 -6.72 9.13
N VAL A 466 -20.11 -7.18 7.89
CA VAL A 466 -18.98 -7.63 7.05
C VAL A 466 -18.83 -6.67 5.88
N ILE A 467 -17.77 -5.86 5.90
CA ILE A 467 -17.51 -4.90 4.82
C ILE A 467 -16.16 -5.26 4.21
N ARG A 468 -16.16 -5.52 2.90
CA ARG A 468 -14.94 -5.84 2.13
C ARG A 468 -14.17 -7.05 2.70
N GLY A 469 -14.89 -8.12 3.06
CA GLY A 469 -14.31 -9.34 3.64
C GLY A 469 -13.66 -9.16 5.02
N ARG A 470 -13.91 -8.04 5.71
CA ARG A 470 -13.47 -7.81 7.09
C ARG A 470 -14.66 -7.80 8.04
N ASN A 471 -14.48 -8.46 9.18
CA ASN A 471 -15.48 -8.58 10.23
C ASN A 471 -15.43 -7.38 11.19
N TYR A 472 -16.54 -6.64 11.27
CA TYR A 472 -16.74 -5.51 12.17
C TYR A 472 -17.88 -5.77 13.15
N TYR A 473 -17.62 -5.54 14.43
CA TYR A 473 -18.66 -5.64 15.45
C TYR A 473 -19.35 -4.28 15.58
N PRO A 474 -20.68 -4.20 15.45
CA PRO A 474 -21.40 -2.95 15.63
C PRO A 474 -21.08 -2.24 16.93
N GLN A 475 -20.87 -2.98 18.02
CA GLN A 475 -20.60 -2.45 19.35
C GLN A 475 -19.33 -1.59 19.38
N ASP A 476 -18.31 -1.98 18.61
CA ASP A 476 -17.03 -1.27 18.55
C ASP A 476 -17.22 0.06 17.81
N ILE A 477 -17.99 0.05 16.73
CA ILE A 477 -18.33 1.25 15.97
C ILE A 477 -19.24 2.16 16.80
N GLU A 478 -20.24 1.59 17.48
CA GLU A 478 -21.15 2.29 18.39
C GLU A 478 -20.38 3.01 19.50
N LEU A 479 -19.37 2.37 20.10
CA LEU A 479 -18.53 2.99 21.12
C LEU A 479 -17.77 4.19 20.55
N THR A 480 -17.11 4.02 19.40
CA THR A 480 -16.40 5.11 18.72
C THR A 480 -17.33 6.28 18.37
N VAL A 481 -18.55 5.98 17.90
CA VAL A 481 -19.59 6.99 17.63
C VAL A 481 -19.94 7.75 18.91
N GLN A 482 -20.13 7.06 20.03
CA GLN A 482 -20.53 7.70 21.29
C GLN A 482 -19.45 8.60 21.88
N GLU A 483 -18.18 8.26 21.65
CA GLU A 483 -17.03 9.02 22.14
C GLU A 483 -16.65 10.19 21.21
N SER A 484 -17.18 10.23 19.98
CA SER A 484 -16.73 11.21 18.96
C SER A 484 -17.18 12.64 19.24
N HIS A 485 -18.26 12.86 20.01
CA HIS A 485 -18.77 14.20 20.29
C HIS A 485 -19.59 14.28 21.58
N SER A 486 -19.42 15.35 22.36
CA SER A 486 -20.05 15.53 23.69
C SER A 486 -21.58 15.61 23.69
N ALA A 487 -22.20 15.84 22.53
CA ALA A 487 -23.65 15.85 22.36
C ALA A 487 -24.26 14.45 22.20
N LEU A 488 -23.44 13.40 22.03
CA LEU A 488 -23.89 12.05 21.76
C LEU A 488 -24.02 11.26 23.07
N ARG A 489 -25.16 10.58 23.22
CA ARG A 489 -25.50 9.90 24.46
C ARG A 489 -24.85 8.52 24.54
N HIS A 490 -24.13 8.28 25.63
CA HIS A 490 -23.48 6.99 25.87
C HIS A 490 -24.50 5.87 26.10
N GLY A 491 -24.16 4.68 25.59
CA GLY A 491 -24.98 3.46 25.68
C GLY A 491 -26.31 3.54 24.95
N CYS A 492 -26.49 4.49 24.01
CA CYS A 492 -27.74 4.76 23.30
C CYS A 492 -27.52 4.94 21.78
N GLY A 493 -26.71 4.07 21.17
CA GLY A 493 -26.45 4.03 19.73
C GLY A 493 -26.59 2.63 19.14
N ALA A 494 -26.98 2.54 17.88
CA ALA A 494 -27.08 1.32 17.09
C ALA A 494 -26.35 1.51 15.75
N VAL A 495 -25.46 0.60 15.42
CA VAL A 495 -24.83 0.52 14.10
C VAL A 495 -25.29 -0.75 13.41
N PHE A 496 -25.70 -0.64 12.14
CA PHE A 496 -26.19 -1.78 11.37
C PHE A 496 -25.85 -1.60 9.89
N ALA A 497 -25.63 -2.71 9.19
CA ALA A 497 -25.51 -2.67 7.74
C ALA A 497 -26.90 -2.53 7.10
N ILE A 498 -26.98 -2.04 5.87
CA ILE A 498 -28.13 -2.18 4.97
C ILE A 498 -27.61 -2.53 3.59
N GLU A 499 -28.45 -3.11 2.76
CA GLU A 499 -28.13 -3.40 1.37
C GLU A 499 -28.64 -2.27 0.47
N ILE A 500 -27.73 -1.66 -0.30
CA ILE A 500 -28.06 -0.68 -1.34
C ILE A 500 -27.30 -1.10 -2.60
N GLU A 501 -28.03 -1.33 -3.69
CA GLU A 501 -27.47 -1.72 -5.00
C GLU A 501 -26.57 -2.97 -4.94
N GLY A 502 -26.86 -3.90 -4.02
CA GLY A 502 -26.08 -5.13 -3.87
C GLY A 502 -24.79 -4.97 -3.05
N GLU A 503 -24.57 -3.81 -2.41
CA GLU A 503 -23.45 -3.59 -1.48
C GLU A 503 -23.94 -3.41 -0.04
N GLU A 504 -23.20 -3.97 0.93
CA GLU A 504 -23.41 -3.64 2.34
C GLU A 504 -22.88 -2.24 2.65
N ARG A 505 -23.73 -1.42 3.26
CA ARG A 505 -23.45 -0.02 3.62
C ARG A 505 -23.81 0.20 5.09
N ILE A 506 -23.02 1.00 5.80
CA ILE A 506 -23.19 1.18 7.25
C ILE A 506 -24.15 2.32 7.56
N VAL A 507 -25.08 2.09 8.47
CA VAL A 507 -25.95 3.12 9.06
C VAL A 507 -25.67 3.25 10.55
N VAL A 508 -25.60 4.48 11.03
CA VAL A 508 -25.46 4.84 12.43
C VAL A 508 -26.75 5.50 12.90
N ALA A 509 -27.37 4.99 13.96
CA ALA A 509 -28.48 5.61 14.65
C ALA A 509 -28.10 5.91 16.10
N GLN A 510 -28.03 7.18 16.49
CA GLN A 510 -27.43 7.60 17.75
C GLN A 510 -28.31 8.63 18.47
N GLU A 511 -28.68 8.35 19.73
CA GLU A 511 -29.38 9.36 20.54
C GLU A 511 -28.47 10.53 20.91
N ILE A 512 -29.05 11.72 20.99
CA ILE A 512 -28.40 12.90 21.54
C ILE A 512 -28.72 13.10 23.03
N GLU A 513 -27.79 13.74 23.74
CA GLU A 513 -27.96 14.15 25.12
C GLU A 513 -29.04 15.21 25.28
N ARG A 514 -29.85 15.09 26.35
CA ARG A 514 -31.01 15.97 26.57
C ARG A 514 -30.62 17.45 26.68
N THR A 515 -29.43 17.72 27.22
CA THR A 515 -28.87 19.07 27.38
C THR A 515 -28.49 19.73 26.05
N TYR A 516 -28.31 18.94 24.99
CA TYR A 516 -27.95 19.42 23.66
C TYR A 516 -29.15 19.59 22.72
N LEU A 517 -30.35 19.09 23.05
CA LEU A 517 -31.56 19.18 22.20
C LEU A 517 -31.87 20.58 21.64
N ARG A 518 -31.53 21.66 22.35
CA ARG A 518 -31.81 23.05 21.95
C ARG A 518 -30.60 23.82 21.42
N LYS A 519 -29.41 23.23 21.47
CA LYS A 519 -28.13 23.86 21.09
C LYS A 519 -27.27 22.95 20.20
N LEU A 520 -27.85 21.88 19.66
CA LEU A 520 -27.14 20.91 18.85
C LEU A 520 -26.68 21.58 17.55
N ASN A 521 -25.38 21.55 17.31
CA ASN A 521 -24.82 21.73 15.99
C ASN A 521 -24.78 20.35 15.31
N ALA A 522 -25.79 20.04 14.51
CA ALA A 522 -25.96 18.70 13.94
C ALA A 522 -24.83 18.38 12.95
N ASP A 523 -24.43 19.34 12.12
CA ASP A 523 -23.38 19.17 11.12
C ASP A 523 -22.03 18.85 11.77
N GLU A 524 -21.69 19.53 12.87
CA GLU A 524 -20.47 19.28 13.65
C GLU A 524 -20.47 17.88 14.27
N ALA A 525 -21.58 17.45 14.88
CA ALA A 525 -21.70 16.12 15.46
C ALA A 525 -21.62 15.01 14.39
N ILE A 526 -22.27 15.21 13.24
CA ILE A 526 -22.24 14.28 12.10
C ILE A 526 -20.83 14.18 11.51
N ALA A 527 -20.15 15.32 11.30
CA ALA A 527 -18.77 15.35 10.82
C ALA A 527 -17.83 14.61 11.78
N ALA A 528 -17.98 14.84 13.10
CA ALA A 528 -17.20 14.14 14.12
C ALA A 528 -17.43 12.62 14.08
N ILE A 529 -18.67 12.16 13.87
CA ILE A 529 -19.00 10.74 13.72
C ILE A 529 -18.31 10.16 12.47
N ARG A 530 -18.48 10.80 11.30
CA ARG A 530 -17.87 10.34 10.03
C ARG A 530 -16.35 10.24 10.17
N GLN A 531 -15.74 11.26 10.75
CA GLN A 531 -14.30 11.31 11.00
C GLN A 531 -13.85 10.18 11.91
N ALA A 532 -14.49 10.00 13.08
CA ALA A 532 -14.09 8.99 14.05
C ALA A 532 -14.26 7.56 13.49
N VAL A 533 -15.38 7.28 12.81
CA VAL A 533 -15.62 5.95 12.21
C VAL A 533 -14.62 5.66 11.08
N SER A 534 -14.34 6.63 10.21
CA SER A 534 -13.34 6.45 9.16
C SER A 534 -11.94 6.24 9.76
N GLN A 535 -11.54 7.06 10.74
CA GLN A 535 -10.19 7.01 11.33
C GLN A 535 -9.93 5.72 12.14
N VAL A 536 -10.92 5.27 12.91
CA VAL A 536 -10.74 4.11 13.81
C VAL A 536 -11.02 2.79 13.09
N HIS A 537 -12.03 2.75 12.20
CA HIS A 537 -12.53 1.50 11.62
C HIS A 537 -12.26 1.36 10.11
N GLU A 538 -11.72 2.38 9.44
CA GLU A 538 -11.53 2.42 7.98
C GLU A 538 -12.84 2.21 7.19
N LEU A 539 -13.95 2.67 7.77
CA LEU A 539 -15.29 2.48 7.22
C LEU A 539 -15.91 3.81 6.83
N SER A 540 -16.54 3.84 5.65
CA SER A 540 -17.42 4.94 5.25
C SER A 540 -18.83 4.67 5.77
N VAL A 541 -19.42 5.67 6.44
CA VAL A 541 -20.80 5.60 6.93
C VAL A 541 -21.74 6.10 5.84
N TYR A 542 -22.74 5.31 5.46
CA TYR A 542 -23.72 5.71 4.45
C TYR A 542 -24.75 6.70 5.00
N ALA A 543 -25.31 6.40 6.17
CA ALA A 543 -26.31 7.25 6.81
C ALA A 543 -26.02 7.43 8.29
N ILE A 544 -26.19 8.66 8.79
CA ILE A 544 -26.11 9.00 10.21
C ILE A 544 -27.45 9.61 10.61
N LEU A 545 -28.08 9.03 11.63
CA LEU A 545 -29.36 9.45 12.19
C LEU A 545 -29.14 9.90 13.64
N LEU A 546 -29.31 11.18 13.91
CA LEU A 546 -29.32 11.71 15.27
C LEU A 546 -30.75 11.62 15.80
N LEU A 547 -30.95 10.75 16.79
CA LEU A 547 -32.27 10.45 17.35
C LEU A 547 -32.57 11.32 18.57
N LYS A 548 -33.86 11.54 18.81
CA LYS A 548 -34.36 12.16 20.04
C LYS A 548 -33.95 11.35 21.27
N THR A 549 -33.70 12.04 22.39
CA THR A 549 -33.36 11.35 23.63
C THR A 549 -34.48 10.40 24.06
N ALA A 550 -34.11 9.18 24.44
CA ALA A 550 -34.99 8.10 24.88
C ALA A 550 -35.96 7.56 23.81
N SER A 551 -35.63 7.68 22.53
CA SER A 551 -36.43 7.13 21.42
C SER A 551 -35.79 5.94 20.69
N ILE A 552 -34.54 5.57 21.00
CA ILE A 552 -33.91 4.44 20.30
C ILE A 552 -34.65 3.14 20.60
N PRO A 553 -35.03 2.34 19.58
CA PRO A 553 -35.72 1.08 19.77
C PRO A 553 -34.95 0.11 20.69
N LYS A 554 -35.65 -0.42 21.69
CA LYS A 554 -35.12 -1.41 22.64
C LYS A 554 -35.98 -2.68 22.63
N THR A 555 -35.33 -3.80 22.88
CA THR A 555 -35.96 -5.09 23.15
C THR A 555 -36.75 -5.05 24.47
N SER A 556 -37.61 -6.04 24.71
CA SER A 556 -38.36 -6.20 25.96
C SER A 556 -37.48 -6.29 27.22
N SER A 557 -36.20 -6.65 27.07
CA SER A 557 -35.20 -6.67 28.14
C SER A 557 -34.45 -5.34 28.30
N GLY A 558 -34.85 -4.27 27.60
CA GLY A 558 -34.23 -2.94 27.69
C GLY A 558 -32.90 -2.78 26.95
N LYS A 559 -32.46 -3.76 26.15
CA LYS A 559 -31.25 -3.66 25.31
C LYS A 559 -31.58 -3.02 23.97
N ILE A 560 -30.64 -2.26 23.39
CA ILE A 560 -30.78 -1.67 22.05
C ILE A 560 -31.07 -2.78 21.02
N SER A 561 -32.04 -2.55 20.14
CA SER A 561 -32.42 -3.48 19.08
C SER A 561 -31.95 -2.96 17.71
N ARG A 562 -30.85 -3.50 17.19
CA ARG A 562 -30.30 -3.13 15.87
C ARG A 562 -31.25 -3.49 14.74
N THR A 563 -31.93 -4.63 14.82
CA THR A 563 -32.96 -5.04 13.87
C THR A 563 -34.12 -4.05 13.83
N ALA A 564 -34.60 -3.59 14.99
CA ALA A 564 -35.68 -2.59 15.02
C ALA A 564 -35.20 -1.21 14.53
N CYS A 565 -33.95 -0.83 14.80
CA CYS A 565 -33.36 0.39 14.22
C CYS A 565 -33.26 0.31 12.70
N ARG A 566 -32.81 -0.85 12.17
CA ARG A 566 -32.73 -1.12 10.73
C ARG A 566 -34.09 -1.01 10.07
N ASN A 567 -35.10 -1.69 10.62
CA ASN A 567 -36.45 -1.66 10.09
C ASN A 567 -37.01 -0.23 10.16
N GLY A 568 -36.83 0.46 11.29
CA GLY A 568 -37.29 1.83 11.46
C GLY A 568 -36.62 2.83 10.52
N PHE A 569 -35.36 2.59 10.13
CA PHE A 569 -34.71 3.38 9.09
C PHE A 569 -35.36 3.13 7.72
N GLN A 570 -35.62 1.88 7.36
CA GLN A 570 -36.25 1.51 6.08
C GLN A 570 -37.71 1.96 5.96
N THR A 571 -38.44 2.00 7.08
CA THR A 571 -39.84 2.44 7.14
C THR A 571 -40.01 3.89 7.59
N GLU A 572 -38.92 4.64 7.72
CA GLU A 572 -38.88 6.04 8.18
C GLU A 572 -39.63 6.28 9.51
N SER A 573 -39.61 5.31 10.43
CA SER A 573 -40.37 5.35 11.69
C SER A 573 -39.55 5.72 12.92
N LEU A 574 -38.28 6.11 12.74
CA LEU A 574 -37.40 6.54 13.83
C LEU A 574 -37.63 8.03 14.15
N ASP A 575 -37.57 8.39 15.44
CA ASP A 575 -37.66 9.78 15.91
C ASP A 575 -36.35 10.54 15.65
N ILE A 576 -36.14 10.93 14.40
CA ILE A 576 -34.95 11.61 13.91
C ILE A 576 -35.03 13.12 14.17
N ILE A 577 -33.97 13.69 14.74
CA ILE A 577 -33.77 15.14 14.91
C ILE A 577 -33.00 15.73 13.73
N ALA A 578 -31.96 15.02 13.29
CA ALA A 578 -31.17 15.37 12.13
C ALA A 578 -30.66 14.08 11.49
N ALA A 579 -30.51 14.09 10.17
CA ALA A 579 -29.92 12.98 9.44
C ALA A 579 -29.03 13.50 8.32
N ASP A 580 -27.97 12.76 8.06
CA ASP A 580 -27.15 12.92 6.86
C ASP A 580 -27.06 11.56 6.17
N ILE A 581 -27.74 11.46 5.04
CA ILE A 581 -27.80 10.27 4.20
C ILE A 581 -27.10 10.64 2.90
N LEU A 582 -26.05 9.90 2.54
CA LEU A 582 -25.35 10.13 1.29
C LEU A 582 -26.32 9.91 0.12
N PRO A 583 -26.47 10.88 -0.80
CA PRO A 583 -27.43 10.77 -1.90
C PRO A 583 -27.11 9.59 -2.82
N GLN A 584 -28.14 9.02 -3.43
CA GLN A 584 -27.99 8.08 -4.53
C GLN A 584 -27.34 8.81 -5.71
N TRP A 585 -26.12 8.43 -6.06
CA TRP A 585 -25.40 9.00 -7.19
C TRP A 585 -26.00 8.46 -8.49
N ASP A 586 -26.66 9.32 -9.26
CA ASP A 586 -27.37 8.96 -10.50
C ASP A 586 -26.43 8.80 -11.72
N GLY A 587 -25.12 8.90 -11.50
CA GLY A 587 -24.08 8.74 -12.52
C GLY A 587 -24.03 9.85 -13.57
N ARG A 588 -24.72 10.99 -13.37
CA ARG A 588 -24.87 12.04 -14.41
C ARG A 588 -23.83 13.16 -14.39
N ASP A 589 -22.86 13.15 -13.47
CA ASP A 589 -21.78 14.12 -13.53
C ASP A 589 -20.82 13.76 -14.67
N SER A 590 -20.73 14.66 -15.66
CA SER A 590 -19.85 14.54 -16.82
C SER A 590 -18.43 14.20 -16.36
N GLU A 591 -17.79 13.26 -17.05
CA GLU A 591 -16.41 12.85 -16.81
C GLU A 591 -15.47 14.07 -16.94
N TYR A 592 -15.25 14.79 -15.83
CA TYR A 592 -14.37 15.95 -15.81
C TYR A 592 -12.93 15.44 -15.86
N LYS A 593 -12.42 15.32 -17.09
CA LYS A 593 -11.04 14.98 -17.41
C LYS A 593 -10.25 16.28 -17.57
N LEU A 594 -9.10 16.32 -16.95
CA LEU A 594 -8.13 17.40 -17.08
C LEU A 594 -6.78 16.73 -17.31
N THR A 595 -6.20 16.96 -18.49
CA THR A 595 -4.86 16.49 -18.82
C THR A 595 -3.80 17.56 -18.53
N VAL A 596 -2.54 17.16 -18.43
CA VAL A 596 -1.41 18.10 -18.29
C VAL A 596 -1.40 19.14 -19.42
N ALA A 597 -1.64 18.71 -20.66
CA ALA A 597 -1.63 19.61 -21.82
C ALA A 597 -2.74 20.67 -21.75
N GLU A 598 -3.94 20.28 -21.32
CA GLU A 598 -5.07 21.20 -21.14
C GLU A 598 -4.83 22.17 -19.98
N LEU A 599 -4.32 21.68 -18.85
CA LEU A 599 -4.01 22.52 -17.70
C LEU A 599 -2.90 23.54 -18.01
N LEU A 600 -1.88 23.14 -18.78
CA LEU A 600 -0.79 24.04 -19.17
C LEU A 600 -1.21 25.05 -20.26
N ALA A 601 -2.22 24.73 -21.07
CA ALA A 601 -2.81 25.67 -22.03
C ALA A 601 -3.63 26.80 -21.37
N ILE A 602 -4.06 26.61 -20.12
CA ILE A 602 -4.77 27.62 -19.32
C ILE A 602 -3.78 28.68 -18.79
N ALA A 603 -4.22 29.93 -18.67
CA ALA A 603 -3.42 31.03 -18.16
C ALA A 603 -2.89 30.72 -16.74
N PRO A 604 -1.62 31.03 -16.40
CA PRO A 604 -1.02 30.67 -15.12
C PRO A 604 -1.82 31.07 -13.87
N THR A 605 -2.50 32.22 -13.93
CA THR A 605 -3.34 32.75 -12.84
C THR A 605 -4.62 31.95 -12.60
N GLU A 606 -5.07 31.16 -13.58
CA GLU A 606 -6.35 30.43 -13.53
C GLU A 606 -6.15 28.93 -13.28
N ARG A 607 -4.93 28.39 -13.48
CA ARG A 607 -4.62 26.96 -13.35
C ARG A 607 -5.00 26.37 -12.00
N GLN A 608 -4.78 27.11 -10.91
CA GLN A 608 -5.11 26.65 -9.56
C GLN A 608 -6.61 26.42 -9.39
N GLN A 609 -7.45 27.35 -9.86
CA GLN A 609 -8.91 27.22 -9.74
C GLN A 609 -9.46 26.04 -10.57
N HIS A 610 -8.91 25.82 -11.76
CA HIS A 610 -9.29 24.68 -12.60
C HIS A 610 -8.88 23.34 -11.98
N LEU A 611 -7.70 23.31 -11.34
CA LEU A 611 -7.21 22.11 -10.67
C LEU A 611 -7.98 21.82 -9.37
N GLU A 612 -8.37 22.85 -8.62
CA GLU A 612 -9.28 22.72 -7.48
C GLU A 612 -10.63 22.13 -7.92
N SER A 613 -11.20 22.65 -9.01
CA SER A 613 -12.47 22.16 -9.59
C SER A 613 -12.36 20.69 -10.04
N TYR A 614 -11.23 20.32 -10.65
CA TYR A 614 -10.93 18.95 -11.03
C TYR A 614 -10.89 18.01 -9.82
N ILE A 615 -10.15 18.37 -8.78
CA ILE A 615 -10.03 17.56 -7.56
C ILE A 615 -11.39 17.48 -6.84
N GLN A 616 -12.16 18.56 -6.78
CA GLN A 616 -13.53 18.56 -6.26
C GLN A 616 -14.42 17.56 -7.02
N ALA A 617 -14.36 17.53 -8.35
CA ALA A 617 -15.13 16.57 -9.15
C ALA A 617 -14.74 15.11 -8.86
N LYS A 618 -13.44 14.82 -8.71
CA LYS A 618 -12.97 13.47 -8.36
C LYS A 618 -13.39 13.07 -6.94
N LEU A 619 -13.32 13.99 -5.98
CA LEU A 619 -13.76 13.77 -4.61
C LEU A 619 -15.27 13.58 -4.52
N ALA A 620 -16.06 14.43 -5.18
CA ALA A 620 -17.52 14.32 -5.25
C ALA A 620 -17.93 12.93 -5.75
N ARG A 621 -17.28 12.47 -6.82
CA ARG A 621 -17.50 11.14 -7.38
C ARG A 621 -17.09 10.01 -6.44
N GLY A 622 -15.89 10.07 -5.86
CA GLY A 622 -15.40 9.02 -4.97
C GLY A 622 -16.22 8.90 -3.68
N LEU A 623 -16.66 10.03 -3.14
CA LEU A 623 -17.47 10.12 -1.92
C LEU A 623 -18.98 9.99 -2.17
N LYS A 624 -19.42 10.03 -3.43
CA LYS A 624 -20.84 10.09 -3.82
C LYS A 624 -21.58 11.26 -3.13
N VAL A 625 -20.97 12.44 -3.14
CA VAL A 625 -21.54 13.69 -2.59
C VAL A 625 -21.72 14.72 -3.69
N ASP A 626 -22.70 15.61 -3.52
CA ASP A 626 -22.90 16.75 -4.41
C ASP A 626 -21.66 17.66 -4.39
N LEU A 627 -21.18 18.04 -5.58
CA LEU A 627 -20.04 18.94 -5.76
C LEU A 627 -20.24 20.28 -5.04
N ALA A 628 -21.48 20.76 -4.92
CA ALA A 628 -21.82 21.99 -4.21
C ALA A 628 -21.55 21.93 -2.70
N LYS A 629 -21.43 20.73 -2.12
CA LYS A 629 -21.13 20.53 -0.69
C LYS A 629 -19.63 20.49 -0.38
N LEU A 630 -18.76 20.46 -1.40
CA LEU A 630 -17.31 20.40 -1.21
C LEU A 630 -16.68 21.79 -1.26
N HIS A 631 -16.11 22.25 -0.16
CA HIS A 631 -15.39 23.52 -0.11
C HIS A 631 -13.88 23.32 -0.35
N PRO A 632 -13.22 24.15 -1.19
CA PRO A 632 -11.80 23.98 -1.49
C PRO A 632 -10.88 24.03 -0.25
N GLN A 633 -11.34 24.72 0.80
CA GLN A 633 -10.59 24.92 2.05
C GLN A 633 -10.95 23.94 3.15
N GLN A 634 -11.87 23.02 2.88
CA GLN A 634 -12.22 21.96 3.81
C GLN A 634 -11.09 20.90 3.83
N PRO A 635 -10.62 20.47 5.01
CA PRO A 635 -9.65 19.38 5.12
C PRO A 635 -10.23 18.06 4.59
N LEU A 636 -9.46 17.34 3.77
CA LEU A 636 -9.89 16.11 3.09
C LEU A 636 -10.32 15.01 4.08
N HIS A 637 -9.63 14.86 5.21
CA HIS A 637 -9.98 13.86 6.22
C HIS A 637 -11.36 14.08 6.87
N GLN A 638 -11.90 15.30 6.86
CA GLN A 638 -13.24 15.60 7.40
C GLN A 638 -14.37 15.14 6.47
N LEU A 639 -14.05 14.76 5.23
CA LEU A 639 -15.02 14.28 4.25
C LEU A 639 -15.41 12.81 4.46
N GLY A 640 -14.80 12.11 5.43
CA GLY A 640 -15.07 10.70 5.66
C GLY A 640 -14.54 9.79 4.54
N LEU A 641 -13.47 10.21 3.86
CA LEU A 641 -12.73 9.36 2.91
C LEU A 641 -12.22 8.12 3.62
N ASP A 642 -12.56 6.94 3.10
CA ASP A 642 -11.90 5.69 3.51
C ASP A 642 -10.61 5.47 2.71
N SER A 643 -9.72 4.63 3.23
CA SER A 643 -8.40 4.37 2.64
C SER A 643 -8.48 3.87 1.20
N LEU A 644 -9.53 3.16 0.81
CA LEU A 644 -9.70 2.64 -0.56
C LEU A 644 -10.07 3.77 -1.52
N THR A 645 -11.07 4.56 -1.16
CA THR A 645 -11.54 5.71 -1.94
C THR A 645 -10.42 6.74 -2.13
N ALA A 646 -9.62 6.97 -1.09
CA ALA A 646 -8.43 7.83 -1.18
C ALA A 646 -7.39 7.29 -2.18
N ILE A 647 -7.15 5.98 -2.18
CA ILE A 647 -6.23 5.33 -3.13
C ILE A 647 -6.77 5.40 -4.57
N GLU A 648 -8.08 5.20 -4.77
CA GLU A 648 -8.71 5.29 -6.08
C GLU A 648 -8.62 6.72 -6.66
N ILE A 649 -8.94 7.73 -5.85
CA ILE A 649 -8.87 9.14 -6.25
C ILE A 649 -7.41 9.53 -6.55
N LYS A 650 -6.47 9.13 -5.68
CA LYS A 650 -5.03 9.27 -5.93
C LYS A 650 -4.68 8.72 -7.30
N HIS A 651 -4.98 7.44 -7.56
CA HIS A 651 -4.59 6.78 -8.81
C HIS A 651 -5.13 7.52 -10.04
N GLN A 652 -6.38 7.99 -10.00
CA GLN A 652 -6.96 8.77 -11.10
C GLN A 652 -6.23 10.10 -11.32
N ILE A 653 -5.90 10.82 -10.25
CA ILE A 653 -5.14 12.07 -10.33
C ILE A 653 -3.74 11.81 -10.92
N GLU A 654 -3.07 10.74 -10.50
CA GLU A 654 -1.74 10.38 -11.00
C GLU A 654 -1.75 10.00 -12.48
N VAL A 655 -2.80 9.29 -12.93
CA VAL A 655 -2.96 8.90 -14.34
C VAL A 655 -3.32 10.09 -15.21
N ASP A 656 -4.31 10.90 -14.81
CA ASP A 656 -4.82 12.00 -15.64
C ASP A 656 -3.82 13.17 -15.74
N LEU A 657 -3.08 13.44 -14.66
CA LEU A 657 -2.15 14.58 -14.58
C LEU A 657 -0.67 14.18 -14.62
N GLU A 658 -0.33 12.89 -14.79
CA GLU A 658 1.06 12.40 -14.80
C GLU A 658 1.88 12.89 -13.57
N VAL A 659 1.21 13.06 -12.42
CA VAL A 659 1.80 13.51 -11.14
C VAL A 659 1.85 12.40 -10.12
N ASN A 660 2.69 12.57 -9.12
CA ASN A 660 2.81 11.81 -7.87
C ASN A 660 2.10 12.41 -6.65
N VAL A 661 0.97 11.88 -6.18
CA VAL A 661 0.36 12.37 -4.92
C VAL A 661 0.49 11.32 -3.81
N PRO A 662 1.27 11.56 -2.74
CA PRO A 662 1.32 10.63 -1.61
C PRO A 662 -0.07 10.40 -1.03
N VAL A 663 -0.48 9.14 -0.85
CA VAL A 663 -1.82 8.78 -0.33
C VAL A 663 -2.07 9.41 1.05
N VAL A 664 -0.99 9.60 1.82
CA VAL A 664 -1.00 10.24 3.14
C VAL A 664 -1.62 11.64 3.07
N LYS A 665 -1.48 12.37 1.96
CA LYS A 665 -2.07 13.71 1.78
C LYS A 665 -3.60 13.70 1.76
N PHE A 666 -4.23 12.64 1.27
CA PHE A 666 -5.70 12.50 1.32
C PHE A 666 -6.23 12.17 2.72
N LEU A 667 -5.35 11.65 3.59
CA LEU A 667 -5.67 11.23 4.95
C LEU A 667 -5.18 12.24 6.01
N GLU A 668 -4.42 13.26 5.60
CA GLU A 668 -3.92 14.37 6.42
C GLU A 668 -4.90 15.57 6.44
N GLY A 669 -4.60 16.57 7.27
CA GLY A 669 -5.27 17.88 7.34
C GLY A 669 -5.23 18.74 6.07
N VAL A 670 -4.83 18.18 4.92
CA VAL A 670 -4.65 18.91 3.68
C VAL A 670 -6.01 19.27 3.09
N THR A 671 -6.13 20.48 2.56
CA THR A 671 -7.33 20.97 1.87
C THR A 671 -7.22 20.71 0.37
N ILE A 672 -8.34 20.78 -0.35
CA ILE A 672 -8.36 20.64 -1.82
C ILE A 672 -7.44 21.69 -2.47
N ALA A 673 -7.48 22.94 -2.00
CA ALA A 673 -6.61 24.01 -2.52
C ALA A 673 -5.12 23.75 -2.28
N ASN A 674 -4.77 23.22 -1.10
CA ASN A 674 -3.37 22.87 -0.81
C ASN A 674 -2.88 21.72 -1.68
N LEU A 675 -3.74 20.72 -1.92
CA LEU A 675 -3.42 19.60 -2.81
C LEU A 675 -3.28 20.10 -4.27
N ALA A 676 -4.17 20.97 -4.74
CA ALA A 676 -4.08 21.59 -6.05
C ALA A 676 -2.78 22.39 -6.20
N ALA A 677 -2.43 23.23 -5.21
CA ALA A 677 -1.20 24.00 -5.24
C ALA A 677 0.06 23.11 -5.30
N GLN A 678 0.07 21.98 -4.61
CA GLN A 678 1.19 21.02 -4.64
C GLN A 678 1.32 20.33 -6.01
N ILE A 679 0.21 19.84 -6.56
CA ILE A 679 0.17 19.23 -7.89
C ILE A 679 0.64 20.26 -8.95
N LEU A 680 0.18 21.51 -8.83
CA LEU A 680 0.60 22.58 -9.73
C LEU A 680 2.11 22.86 -9.64
N ARG A 681 2.70 22.86 -8.44
CA ARG A 681 4.16 23.00 -8.25
C ARG A 681 4.94 21.87 -8.91
N GLN A 682 4.46 20.63 -8.82
CA GLN A 682 5.09 19.50 -9.51
C GLN A 682 5.04 19.66 -11.03
N LEU A 683 3.91 20.13 -11.57
CA LEU A 683 3.69 20.29 -13.00
C LEU A 683 4.45 21.47 -13.62
N THR A 684 4.63 22.57 -12.89
CA THR A 684 5.31 23.76 -13.41
C THR A 684 6.82 23.76 -13.15
N GLY A 685 7.35 22.86 -12.30
CA GLY A 685 8.79 22.67 -12.11
C GLY A 685 9.53 23.88 -11.51
N VAL A 686 8.81 24.82 -10.90
CA VAL A 686 9.40 26.02 -10.30
C VAL A 686 9.48 25.86 -8.78
N ASN A 687 10.67 25.53 -8.27
CA ASN A 687 11.02 25.79 -6.87
C ASN A 687 11.35 27.28 -6.74
N SER A 688 10.33 28.13 -6.70
CA SER A 688 10.50 29.56 -6.40
C SER A 688 9.95 29.86 -5.02
N GLN A 689 10.83 30.20 -4.11
CA GLN A 689 10.48 30.89 -2.89
C GLN A 689 10.48 32.38 -3.26
N GLN A 690 9.34 32.88 -3.74
CA GLN A 690 9.22 34.25 -4.30
C GLN A 690 8.98 35.32 -3.22
N GLN A 691 8.94 34.93 -1.94
CA GLN A 691 8.66 35.85 -0.84
C GLN A 691 9.98 36.39 -0.27
N GLY A 692 9.97 37.65 0.15
CA GLY A 692 11.12 38.35 0.74
C GLY A 692 11.58 39.59 -0.05
N GLU A 693 12.18 40.56 0.64
CA GLU A 693 12.69 41.81 0.05
C GLU A 693 14.23 41.78 -0.21
N LYS A 694 14.90 40.68 0.17
CA LYS A 694 16.34 40.49 -0.06
C LYS A 694 16.64 40.28 -1.55
N LEU A 695 17.90 40.50 -1.94
CA LEU A 695 18.35 40.23 -3.32
C LEU A 695 18.09 38.77 -3.71
N PRO A 696 17.39 38.50 -4.83
CA PRO A 696 17.21 37.16 -5.37
C PRO A 696 18.51 36.39 -5.59
N PHE A 697 18.53 35.13 -5.18
CA PHE A 697 19.59 34.19 -5.51
C PHE A 697 19.14 33.24 -6.63
N PHE A 698 19.80 33.31 -7.78
CA PHE A 698 19.51 32.46 -8.94
C PHE A 698 20.50 31.29 -8.98
N CYS A 699 19.98 30.08 -8.81
CA CYS A 699 20.78 28.85 -8.70
C CYS A 699 20.55 27.93 -9.91
N ILE A 700 21.61 27.67 -10.69
CA ILE A 700 21.52 26.95 -11.97
C ILE A 700 21.62 25.43 -11.74
N HIS A 701 20.76 24.65 -12.40
CA HIS A 701 20.72 23.19 -12.34
C HIS A 701 22.09 22.49 -12.56
N PRO A 702 22.30 21.30 -11.97
CA PRO A 702 23.46 20.44 -12.28
C PRO A 702 23.28 19.74 -13.65
N VAL A 703 24.20 18.85 -14.02
CA VAL A 703 24.24 18.22 -15.36
C VAL A 703 22.93 17.51 -15.74
N MET A 704 22.13 17.09 -14.76
CA MET A 704 20.83 16.45 -14.95
C MET A 704 19.73 17.38 -15.48
N GLY A 705 19.91 18.70 -15.38
CA GLY A 705 18.90 19.66 -15.87
C GLY A 705 17.79 20.00 -14.88
N VAL A 706 17.74 19.37 -13.70
CA VAL A 706 16.63 19.52 -12.73
C VAL A 706 17.04 20.42 -11.56
N ALA A 707 16.19 21.40 -11.22
CA ALA A 707 16.46 22.34 -10.12
C ALA A 707 15.93 21.85 -8.75
N SER A 708 15.15 20.76 -8.72
CA SER A 708 14.60 20.16 -7.49
C SER A 708 15.66 19.70 -6.49
N VAL A 709 16.91 19.49 -6.95
CA VAL A 709 18.07 19.18 -6.09
C VAL A 709 18.38 20.28 -5.07
N TYR A 710 17.87 21.49 -5.26
CA TYR A 710 18.07 22.61 -4.37
C TYR A 710 16.93 22.81 -3.35
N SER A 711 15.96 21.89 -3.25
CA SER A 711 14.80 22.05 -2.36
C SER A 711 15.23 22.26 -0.90
N ASP A 712 16.08 21.37 -0.38
CA ASP A 712 16.58 21.44 1.00
C ASP A 712 17.40 22.72 1.22
N LEU A 713 18.22 23.12 0.23
CA LEU A 713 19.01 24.34 0.30
C LEU A 713 18.12 25.60 0.36
N ALA A 714 17.09 25.68 -0.47
CA ALA A 714 16.15 26.79 -0.48
C ALA A 714 15.40 26.91 0.85
N GLU A 715 14.90 25.78 1.37
CA GLU A 715 14.20 25.73 2.67
C GLU A 715 15.08 26.24 3.81
N LEU A 716 16.35 25.84 3.86
CA LEU A 716 17.30 26.23 4.90
C LEU A 716 17.72 27.71 4.82
N LEU A 717 17.69 28.34 3.65
CA LEU A 717 17.95 29.78 3.52
C LEU A 717 16.83 30.62 4.16
N GLY A 718 15.60 30.11 4.12
CA GLY A 718 14.41 30.67 4.79
C GLY A 718 13.57 31.61 3.90
N GLN A 719 12.33 31.86 4.33
CA GLN A 719 11.28 32.58 3.57
C GLN A 719 11.58 34.05 3.25
N GLU A 720 12.59 34.65 3.86
CA GLU A 720 12.98 36.04 3.58
C GLU A 720 13.97 36.18 2.42
N GLN A 721 14.56 35.08 1.96
CA GLN A 721 15.58 35.06 0.92
C GLN A 721 14.97 34.55 -0.38
N PRO A 722 14.67 35.42 -1.37
CA PRO A 722 14.13 34.94 -2.64
C PRO A 722 15.13 34.01 -3.33
N PHE A 723 14.67 32.81 -3.68
CA PHE A 723 15.48 31.75 -4.29
C PHE A 723 14.82 31.25 -5.57
N TYR A 724 15.59 31.21 -6.65
CA TYR A 724 15.16 30.79 -7.97
C TYR A 724 16.05 29.68 -8.50
N GLY A 725 15.53 28.44 -8.51
CA GLY A 725 16.18 27.31 -9.17
C GLY A 725 15.92 27.33 -10.68
N LEU A 726 16.96 27.46 -11.50
CA LEU A 726 16.85 27.49 -12.97
C LEU A 726 17.00 26.07 -13.55
N GLN A 727 15.95 25.61 -14.23
CA GLN A 727 15.81 24.27 -14.79
C GLN A 727 15.96 24.27 -16.32
N SER A 728 16.47 23.18 -16.88
CA SER A 728 16.60 23.01 -18.33
C SER A 728 15.23 22.86 -19.00
N ALA A 729 14.99 23.66 -20.03
CA ALA A 729 13.76 23.65 -20.82
C ALA A 729 13.48 22.28 -21.51
N GLY A 730 14.55 21.50 -21.77
CA GLY A 730 14.41 20.15 -22.31
C GLY A 730 13.74 19.14 -21.36
N ILE A 731 13.73 19.41 -20.04
CA ILE A 731 13.03 18.57 -19.05
C ILE A 731 11.51 18.80 -19.10
N THR A 732 11.08 20.05 -19.27
CA THR A 732 9.65 20.43 -19.32
C THR A 732 9.00 20.15 -20.67
N GLY A 733 9.80 19.81 -21.70
CA GLY A 733 9.33 19.59 -23.07
C GLY A 733 9.15 20.89 -23.86
N GLU A 734 9.44 22.03 -23.25
CA GLU A 734 9.43 23.34 -23.87
C GLU A 734 10.77 23.59 -24.56
N GLY A 735 10.95 23.05 -25.77
CA GLY A 735 12.09 23.36 -26.63
C GLY A 735 13.26 22.37 -26.59
N LYS A 736 14.25 22.60 -27.48
CA LYS A 736 15.42 21.73 -27.63
C LYS A 736 16.51 22.13 -26.64
N SER A 737 17.07 21.17 -25.92
CA SER A 737 18.28 21.37 -25.12
C SER A 737 19.41 21.94 -25.98
N LYS A 738 20.04 23.00 -25.48
CA LYS A 738 21.24 23.62 -26.07
C LYS A 738 22.47 22.76 -25.80
N ASP A 739 23.46 22.82 -26.68
CA ASP A 739 24.66 21.97 -26.64
C ASP A 739 25.98 22.76 -26.50
N CYS A 740 25.90 24.01 -26.03
CA CYS A 740 26.99 24.86 -25.54
C CYS A 740 26.54 25.67 -24.29
N ILE A 741 27.48 26.02 -23.41
CA ILE A 741 27.17 26.67 -22.12
C ILE A 741 26.82 28.15 -22.34
N GLU A 742 27.41 28.78 -23.34
CA GLU A 742 27.20 30.18 -23.71
C GLU A 742 25.74 30.47 -24.09
N ASP A 743 25.10 29.56 -24.86
CA ASP A 743 23.68 29.67 -25.21
C ASP A 743 22.76 29.42 -24.02
N ILE A 744 23.11 28.46 -23.17
CA ILE A 744 22.36 28.17 -21.92
C ILE A 744 22.39 29.39 -21.01
N ALA A 745 23.57 30.01 -20.85
CA ALA A 745 23.74 31.21 -20.05
C ALA A 745 22.94 32.39 -20.61
N ALA A 746 22.95 32.61 -21.93
CA ALA A 746 22.14 33.67 -22.57
C ALA A 746 20.64 33.47 -22.36
N GLU A 747 20.15 32.22 -22.47
CA GLU A 747 18.76 31.86 -22.19
C GLU A 747 18.37 32.14 -20.74
N TYR A 748 19.23 31.76 -19.79
CA TYR A 748 19.00 32.01 -18.37
C TYR A 748 19.11 33.48 -17.99
N ILE A 749 20.01 34.25 -18.60
CA ILE A 749 20.06 35.71 -18.44
C ILE A 749 18.73 36.33 -18.83
N HIS A 750 18.19 35.94 -19.99
CA HIS A 750 16.90 36.44 -20.44
C HIS A 750 15.78 36.11 -19.44
N GLY A 751 15.80 34.88 -18.88
CA GLY A 751 14.86 34.44 -17.85
C GLY A 751 14.95 35.24 -16.56
N ILE A 752 16.15 35.42 -16.00
CA ILE A 752 16.32 36.16 -14.74
C ILE A 752 16.02 37.66 -14.90
N GLN A 753 16.23 38.24 -16.08
CA GLN A 753 15.90 39.64 -16.37
C GLN A 753 14.39 39.92 -16.37
N GLN A 754 13.55 38.90 -16.53
CA GLN A 754 12.10 39.06 -16.32
C GLN A 754 11.74 39.22 -14.84
N VAL A 755 12.57 38.68 -13.95
CA VAL A 755 12.39 38.75 -12.49
C VAL A 755 13.08 39.98 -11.92
N GLN A 756 14.30 40.24 -12.38
CA GLN A 756 15.12 41.37 -11.96
C GLN A 756 15.78 41.99 -13.20
N PRO A 757 15.21 43.06 -13.77
CA PRO A 757 15.70 43.63 -15.03
C PRO A 757 17.13 44.18 -14.99
N GLU A 758 17.57 44.72 -13.84
CA GLU A 758 18.89 45.31 -13.65
C GLU A 758 19.58 44.74 -12.40
N GLY A 759 20.91 44.71 -12.42
CA GLY A 759 21.73 44.29 -11.29
C GLY A 759 21.56 45.19 -10.05
N PRO A 760 22.11 44.78 -8.90
CA PRO A 760 23.10 43.73 -8.75
C PRO A 760 22.52 42.31 -8.68
N TYR A 761 23.17 41.33 -9.33
CA TYR A 761 22.76 39.93 -9.34
C TYR A 761 23.53 39.07 -8.32
N CYS A 762 22.84 38.08 -7.74
CA CYS A 762 23.43 36.98 -6.98
C CYS A 762 23.22 35.67 -7.74
N LEU A 763 24.30 35.07 -8.23
CA LEU A 763 24.28 33.86 -9.05
C LEU A 763 24.99 32.72 -8.35
N GLY A 764 24.56 31.48 -8.59
CA GLY A 764 25.33 30.32 -8.19
C GLY A 764 24.89 29.03 -8.86
N GLY A 765 25.64 27.96 -8.64
CA GLY A 765 25.29 26.66 -9.18
C GLY A 765 26.22 25.56 -8.67
N TRP A 766 25.70 24.35 -8.69
CA TRP A 766 26.45 23.14 -8.31
C TRP A 766 26.77 22.30 -9.54
N SER A 767 28.00 21.75 -9.57
CA SER A 767 28.48 20.92 -10.67
C SER A 767 28.43 21.69 -12.00
N PHE A 768 27.83 21.13 -13.05
CA PHE A 768 27.57 21.82 -14.32
C PHE A 768 27.02 23.24 -14.15
N GLY A 769 26.11 23.46 -13.20
CA GLY A 769 25.51 24.76 -12.94
C GLY A 769 26.51 25.83 -12.52
N ALA A 770 27.63 25.47 -11.90
CA ALA A 770 28.68 26.42 -11.53
C ALA A 770 29.33 27.06 -12.77
N LEU A 771 29.55 26.27 -13.83
CA LEU A 771 30.14 26.75 -15.07
C LEU A 771 29.17 27.65 -15.84
N VAL A 772 27.89 27.29 -15.86
CA VAL A 772 26.83 28.13 -16.44
C VAL A 772 26.70 29.44 -15.65
N ALA A 773 26.71 29.40 -14.31
CA ALA A 773 26.66 30.59 -13.47
C ALA A 773 27.86 31.52 -13.73
N PHE A 774 29.06 30.95 -13.92
CA PHE A 774 30.26 31.69 -14.28
C PHE A 774 30.10 32.37 -15.64
N GLU A 775 29.67 31.64 -16.66
CA GLU A 775 29.40 32.19 -17.99
C GLU A 775 28.35 33.32 -17.95
N MET A 776 27.26 33.12 -17.20
CA MET A 776 26.25 34.16 -16.99
C MET A 776 26.86 35.43 -16.40
N ALA A 777 27.76 35.30 -15.42
CA ALA A 777 28.45 36.45 -14.84
C ALA A 777 29.35 37.18 -15.85
N GLN A 778 30.01 36.46 -16.78
CA GLN A 778 30.82 37.08 -17.83
C GLN A 778 29.97 37.87 -18.80
N GLN A 779 28.86 37.29 -19.27
CA GLN A 779 27.96 37.95 -20.22
C GLN A 779 27.24 39.15 -19.59
N LEU A 780 26.74 39.01 -18.35
CA LEU A 780 26.10 40.12 -17.61
C LEU A 780 27.08 41.28 -17.38
N GLN A 781 28.33 40.97 -17.02
CA GLN A 781 29.35 42.00 -16.83
C GLN A 781 29.73 42.70 -18.14
N GLN A 782 29.82 41.97 -19.26
CA GLN A 782 30.00 42.57 -20.58
C GLN A 782 28.82 43.48 -20.95
N ALA A 783 27.61 43.16 -20.49
CA ALA A 783 26.42 43.98 -20.62
C ALA A 783 26.33 45.12 -19.58
N GLY A 784 27.39 45.38 -18.80
CA GLY A 784 27.45 46.47 -17.82
C GLY A 784 26.69 46.21 -16.52
N GLN A 785 26.25 44.98 -16.27
CA GLN A 785 25.53 44.60 -15.05
C GLN A 785 26.50 44.24 -13.92
N THR A 786 26.10 44.54 -12.69
CA THR A 786 26.88 44.21 -11.49
C THR A 786 26.52 42.82 -10.96
N ILE A 787 27.51 42.01 -10.61
CA ILE A 787 27.34 40.75 -9.90
C ILE A 787 27.96 40.91 -8.51
N VAL A 788 27.15 40.83 -7.46
CA VAL A 788 27.61 41.02 -6.06
C VAL A 788 27.94 39.70 -5.37
N LEU A 789 27.39 38.59 -5.86
CA LEU A 789 27.74 37.25 -5.40
C LEU A 789 27.77 36.28 -6.58
N LEU A 790 28.89 35.59 -6.75
CA LEU A 790 29.04 34.46 -7.67
C LEU A 790 29.47 33.22 -6.89
N ALA A 791 28.52 32.37 -6.55
CA ALA A 791 28.69 31.18 -5.72
C ALA A 791 28.92 29.92 -6.58
N LEU A 792 30.16 29.44 -6.65
CA LEU A 792 30.52 28.24 -7.39
C LEU A 792 30.62 27.06 -6.41
N ILE A 793 29.83 26.01 -6.64
CA ILE A 793 29.71 24.89 -5.70
C ILE A 793 30.42 23.65 -6.27
N ASP A 794 31.56 23.34 -5.66
CA ASP A 794 32.42 22.17 -5.80
C ASP A 794 32.76 21.76 -7.24
N THR A 795 33.09 22.72 -8.10
CA THR A 795 33.39 22.47 -9.52
C THR A 795 34.74 23.08 -9.91
N PRO A 796 35.66 22.36 -10.57
CA PRO A 796 36.91 22.93 -11.06
C PRO A 796 36.72 23.79 -12.31
N ALA A 797 37.57 24.81 -12.47
CA ALA A 797 37.54 25.75 -13.59
C ALA A 797 37.79 25.10 -14.95
N PHE A 798 38.62 24.05 -14.99
CA PHE A 798 38.98 23.32 -16.20
C PHE A 798 38.59 21.86 -16.08
N CYS A 799 37.71 21.39 -16.97
CA CYS A 799 37.35 19.99 -17.08
C CYS A 799 38.33 19.29 -18.05
N ASP A 800 39.26 18.49 -17.52
CA ASP A 800 40.31 17.85 -18.32
C ASP A 800 39.81 16.56 -19.00
N ASN A 801 40.13 16.39 -20.28
CA ASN A 801 39.43 15.51 -21.24
C ASN A 801 39.72 13.99 -21.09
N ARG A 802 40.14 13.52 -19.91
CA ARG A 802 40.38 12.09 -19.63
C ARG A 802 40.02 11.79 -18.18
N THR A 803 39.15 10.79 -18.00
CA THR A 803 38.70 10.20 -16.72
C THR A 803 37.81 11.09 -15.85
N GLN A 804 36.57 11.33 -16.27
CA GLN A 804 35.44 11.22 -15.35
C GLN A 804 34.61 10.03 -15.81
N ASN A 805 34.41 9.06 -14.91
CA ASN A 805 33.52 7.94 -15.16
C ASN A 805 32.09 8.49 -15.24
N PHE A 806 31.68 8.88 -16.46
CA PHE A 806 30.32 9.32 -16.79
C PHE A 806 29.29 8.38 -16.18
N PHE A 807 29.57 7.07 -16.21
CA PHE A 807 28.73 6.05 -15.59
C PHE A 807 28.67 6.11 -14.06
N GLN A 808 29.76 6.41 -13.35
CA GLN A 808 29.71 6.54 -11.89
C GLN A 808 29.07 7.85 -11.45
N MET A 809 29.31 8.94 -12.18
CA MET A 809 28.66 10.24 -11.94
C MET A 809 27.15 10.14 -12.22
N ALA A 810 26.76 9.54 -13.35
CA ALA A 810 25.35 9.28 -13.68
C ALA A 810 24.73 8.30 -12.69
N LYS A 811 25.40 7.19 -12.33
CA LYS A 811 24.89 6.23 -11.33
C LYS A 811 24.71 6.85 -9.96
N PHE A 812 25.65 7.68 -9.49
CA PHE A 812 25.48 8.39 -8.23
C PHE A 812 24.34 9.43 -8.32
N LEU A 813 24.37 10.30 -9.33
CA LEU A 813 23.39 11.39 -9.44
C LEU A 813 21.98 10.84 -9.67
N VAL A 814 21.85 9.78 -10.45
CA VAL A 814 20.60 9.03 -10.59
C VAL A 814 20.24 8.40 -9.25
N ASN A 815 21.14 7.70 -8.54
CA ASN A 815 20.83 7.13 -7.22
C ASN A 815 20.47 8.17 -6.14
N SER A 816 21.02 9.38 -6.18
CA SER A 816 20.83 10.41 -5.16
C SER A 816 19.64 11.33 -5.46
N VAL A 817 19.42 11.67 -6.72
CA VAL A 817 18.22 12.43 -7.14
C VAL A 817 17.00 11.50 -7.20
N LEU A 818 17.15 10.22 -7.55
CA LEU A 818 16.06 9.23 -7.44
C LEU A 818 15.75 8.82 -6.00
N ARG A 819 16.73 8.82 -5.07
CA ARG A 819 16.45 8.59 -3.64
C ARG A 819 15.70 9.75 -2.99
N ASN A 820 16.01 11.01 -3.34
CA ASN A 820 15.23 12.17 -2.88
C ASN A 820 13.90 12.35 -3.65
N LEU A 821 13.72 11.62 -4.75
CA LEU A 821 12.43 11.39 -5.42
C LEU A 821 11.79 10.04 -5.00
N GLY A 822 12.16 9.45 -3.87
CA GLY A 822 11.44 8.29 -3.33
C GLY A 822 10.08 8.76 -2.79
N PRO A 823 8.98 8.60 -3.56
CA PRO A 823 8.41 7.30 -3.94
C PRO A 823 8.04 7.17 -5.45
N TYR A 824 8.83 7.73 -6.38
CA TYR A 824 8.42 7.93 -7.77
C TYR A 824 8.92 6.93 -8.84
N LEU A 825 9.84 5.99 -8.59
CA LEU A 825 10.23 4.98 -9.60
C LEU A 825 10.65 3.61 -9.02
N ASP A 826 10.29 2.58 -9.80
CA ASP A 826 10.34 1.12 -9.62
C ASP A 826 11.76 0.50 -9.62
N GLU A 827 11.93 -0.72 -9.08
CA GLU A 827 13.21 -1.46 -8.94
C GLU A 827 13.97 -1.66 -10.28
N THR A 828 13.26 -1.52 -11.40
CA THR A 828 13.78 -1.64 -12.77
C THR A 828 14.87 -0.62 -13.15
N VAL A 829 14.88 0.58 -12.56
CA VAL A 829 15.96 1.56 -12.82
C VAL A 829 17.23 1.19 -12.06
N ASP A 830 17.09 0.64 -10.86
CA ASP A 830 18.22 0.13 -10.07
C ASP A 830 18.80 -1.14 -10.74
N HIS A 831 17.95 -2.02 -11.29
CA HIS A 831 18.36 -3.17 -12.10
C HIS A 831 19.08 -2.76 -13.41
N PHE A 832 18.62 -1.71 -14.09
CA PHE A 832 19.29 -1.17 -15.29
C PHE A 832 20.67 -0.60 -14.96
N LEU A 833 20.81 0.11 -13.84
CA LEU A 833 22.09 0.69 -13.39
C LEU A 833 23.04 -0.35 -12.77
N THR A 834 22.48 -1.48 -12.31
CA THR A 834 23.23 -2.64 -11.81
C THR A 834 23.68 -3.55 -12.95
N ALA A 835 22.89 -3.68 -14.02
CA ALA A 835 23.25 -4.45 -15.22
C ALA A 835 24.38 -3.80 -16.04
N VAL A 836 24.54 -2.47 -15.96
CA VAL A 836 25.68 -1.77 -16.57
C VAL A 836 26.90 -1.79 -15.64
N GLU A 837 27.44 -2.99 -15.40
CA GLU A 837 28.75 -3.14 -14.76
C GLU A 837 29.87 -2.87 -15.76
N GLU A 838 30.88 -2.11 -15.32
CA GLU A 838 32.09 -1.72 -16.05
C GLU A 838 32.81 -2.93 -16.71
N ARG A 839 32.60 -4.15 -16.18
CA ARG A 839 33.19 -5.40 -16.69
C ARG A 839 32.53 -5.95 -17.96
N GLN A 840 31.22 -5.79 -18.16
CA GLN A 840 30.54 -6.40 -19.33
C GLN A 840 30.83 -5.63 -20.63
N LEU A 841 30.97 -4.31 -20.58
CA LEU A 841 31.35 -3.49 -21.74
C LEU A 841 32.83 -3.64 -22.12
N THR A 842 33.71 -3.88 -21.14
CA THR A 842 35.14 -4.13 -21.41
C THR A 842 35.37 -5.50 -22.05
N GLN A 843 34.49 -6.48 -21.80
CA GLN A 843 34.55 -7.79 -22.47
C GLN A 843 34.03 -7.77 -23.92
N GLN A 844 33.13 -6.85 -24.28
CA GLN A 844 32.61 -6.74 -25.65
C GLN A 844 33.48 -5.88 -26.57
N ILE A 845 34.34 -5.02 -26.02
CA ILE A 845 35.30 -4.20 -26.78
C ILE A 845 36.67 -4.86 -26.65
N GLY A 846 37.00 -5.70 -27.65
CA GLY A 846 38.28 -6.40 -27.72
C GLY A 846 39.49 -5.52 -27.39
N THR A 847 40.43 -6.08 -26.65
CA THR A 847 41.57 -5.43 -25.96
C THR A 847 42.65 -4.80 -26.84
N LYS A 848 42.34 -4.36 -28.07
CA LYS A 848 43.35 -3.80 -28.99
C LYS A 848 42.82 -2.66 -29.87
N THR A 849 42.32 -1.57 -29.30
CA THR A 849 42.35 -0.26 -29.97
C THR A 849 42.29 0.88 -28.95
N SER A 850 43.26 1.80 -29.00
CA SER A 850 43.38 3.02 -28.21
C SER A 850 42.37 4.12 -28.59
N LYS A 851 41.12 3.75 -28.87
CA LYS A 851 40.02 4.71 -29.15
C LYS A 851 38.74 4.34 -28.37
N PRO A 852 38.66 4.53 -27.04
CA PRO A 852 37.44 4.28 -26.28
C PRO A 852 36.37 5.38 -26.43
N LEU A 853 36.75 6.60 -26.84
CA LEU A 853 35.83 7.75 -26.80
C LEU A 853 34.93 7.91 -28.04
N HIS A 854 35.27 7.33 -29.19
CA HIS A 854 34.51 7.62 -30.42
C HIS A 854 33.18 6.84 -30.51
N PHE A 855 33.04 5.75 -29.75
CA PHE A 855 31.83 4.92 -29.77
C PHE A 855 30.66 5.54 -29.00
N LEU A 856 30.91 6.52 -28.12
CA LEU A 856 29.91 7.18 -27.26
C LEU A 856 29.40 8.53 -27.81
N VAL A 857 29.89 8.97 -28.98
CA VAL A 857 29.47 10.23 -29.62
C VAL A 857 28.66 9.99 -30.90
N GLU A 858 28.51 8.73 -31.34
CA GLU A 858 27.62 8.41 -32.46
C GLU A 858 26.16 8.24 -31.98
N PRO A 859 25.18 8.95 -32.57
CA PRO A 859 23.75 8.87 -32.20
C PRO A 859 23.13 7.46 -32.26
N GLY A 860 23.82 6.46 -32.81
CA GLY A 860 23.34 5.08 -32.95
C GLY A 860 23.86 4.08 -31.91
N SER A 861 24.91 4.40 -31.13
CA SER A 861 25.57 3.39 -30.28
C SER A 861 24.83 3.12 -28.98
N ILE A 862 24.26 4.16 -28.36
CA ILE A 862 23.37 4.02 -27.20
C ILE A 862 22.05 3.37 -27.63
N ALA A 863 21.55 3.73 -28.82
CA ALA A 863 20.39 3.05 -29.41
C ALA A 863 20.65 1.56 -29.65
N LYS A 864 21.88 1.12 -29.93
CA LYS A 864 22.24 -0.30 -30.03
C LYS A 864 22.32 -1.02 -28.68
N VAL A 865 22.85 -0.38 -27.63
CA VAL A 865 22.83 -0.92 -26.26
C VAL A 865 21.39 -1.05 -25.75
N VAL A 866 20.53 -0.07 -26.09
CA VAL A 866 19.09 -0.08 -25.75
C VAL A 866 18.27 -1.01 -26.66
N ALA A 867 18.66 -1.19 -27.93
CA ALA A 867 17.94 -2.05 -28.89
C ALA A 867 18.31 -3.54 -28.79
N HIS A 868 19.48 -3.90 -28.26
CA HIS A 868 19.85 -5.31 -28.04
C HIS A 868 19.14 -5.94 -26.83
N GLN A 869 18.52 -5.15 -25.96
CA GLN A 869 17.52 -5.64 -24.99
C GLN A 869 16.10 -5.42 -25.56
N SER A 870 15.79 -6.20 -26.59
CA SER A 870 14.53 -6.14 -27.32
C SER A 870 13.33 -6.54 -26.44
N LYS A 871 12.71 -5.54 -25.79
CA LYS A 871 11.28 -5.43 -25.41
C LYS A 871 10.97 -4.16 -24.60
N LEU A 872 11.99 -3.43 -24.11
CA LEU A 872 11.83 -2.23 -23.27
C LEU A 872 11.66 -0.90 -24.06
N SER A 873 11.85 -0.88 -25.38
CA SER A 873 11.75 0.35 -26.17
C SER A 873 10.35 0.98 -26.23
N LYS A 874 9.30 0.25 -25.82
CA LYS A 874 7.92 0.77 -25.70
C LYS A 874 7.55 1.24 -24.28
N LEU A 875 8.41 1.00 -23.29
CA LEU A 875 8.15 1.28 -21.85
C LEU A 875 8.93 2.50 -21.32
N PHE A 876 9.73 3.18 -22.14
CA PHE A 876 10.34 4.43 -21.72
C PHE A 876 9.26 5.53 -21.61
N GLN A 877 8.92 5.91 -20.37
CA GLN A 877 8.10 7.09 -20.12
C GLN A 877 8.73 8.31 -20.83
N PRO A 878 7.93 9.21 -21.45
CA PRO A 878 8.43 10.41 -22.12
C PRO A 878 9.39 11.26 -21.25
N ALA A 879 9.17 11.29 -19.94
CA ALA A 879 10.02 12.00 -18.97
C ALA A 879 11.45 11.43 -18.87
N ALA A 880 11.61 10.10 -18.84
CA ALA A 880 12.93 9.47 -18.79
C ALA A 880 13.72 9.77 -20.08
N ARG A 881 13.05 9.75 -21.23
CA ARG A 881 13.67 10.11 -22.52
C ARG A 881 14.14 11.56 -22.54
N ARG A 882 13.34 12.51 -22.03
CA ARG A 882 13.70 13.93 -21.90
C ARG A 882 14.91 14.10 -20.98
N LEU A 883 14.93 13.43 -19.83
CA LEU A 883 16.06 13.48 -18.88
C LEU A 883 17.38 13.03 -19.54
N PHE A 884 17.38 11.91 -20.26
CA PHE A 884 18.58 11.45 -20.96
C PHE A 884 19.04 12.40 -22.07
N GLN A 885 18.11 13.01 -22.81
CA GLN A 885 18.43 14.00 -23.84
C GLN A 885 19.09 15.26 -23.23
N VAL A 886 18.59 15.72 -22.10
CA VAL A 886 19.14 16.88 -21.38
C VAL A 886 20.53 16.57 -20.83
N ILE A 887 20.73 15.40 -20.21
CA ILE A 887 22.04 14.95 -19.74
C ILE A 887 23.04 14.91 -20.89
N GLN A 888 22.64 14.38 -22.05
CA GLN A 888 23.50 14.31 -23.24
C GLN A 888 23.88 15.71 -23.74
N ALA A 889 22.92 16.62 -23.82
CA ALA A 889 23.13 17.99 -24.28
C ALA A 889 24.06 18.76 -23.33
N ASN A 890 23.82 18.69 -22.02
CA ASN A 890 24.65 19.36 -21.01
C ASN A 890 26.09 18.81 -20.98
N ASN A 891 26.27 17.50 -21.14
CA ASN A 891 27.63 16.94 -21.25
C ASN A 891 28.34 17.38 -22.53
N SER A 892 27.63 17.45 -23.66
CA SER A 892 28.19 18.00 -24.89
C SER A 892 28.61 19.46 -24.70
N ALA A 893 27.77 20.27 -24.03
CA ALA A 893 28.07 21.66 -23.71
C ALA A 893 29.31 21.79 -22.82
N LEU A 894 29.40 20.97 -21.78
CA LEU A 894 30.53 20.93 -20.85
C LEU A 894 31.87 20.68 -21.56
N LEU A 895 31.90 19.75 -22.53
CA LEU A 895 33.12 19.39 -23.25
C LEU A 895 33.62 20.48 -24.20
N LYS A 896 32.74 21.38 -24.65
CA LYS A 896 33.07 22.46 -25.59
C LYS A 896 33.46 23.76 -24.88
N TYR A 897 33.02 23.92 -23.63
CA TYR A 897 33.13 25.19 -22.91
C TYR A 897 34.58 25.55 -22.55
N LYS A 898 34.92 26.82 -22.76
CA LYS A 898 36.23 27.39 -22.43
C LYS A 898 36.04 28.74 -21.73
N PRO A 899 36.06 28.77 -20.38
CA PRO A 899 35.80 29.99 -19.63
C PRO A 899 36.88 31.05 -19.92
N GLN A 900 36.46 32.31 -19.99
CA GLN A 900 37.38 33.45 -20.12
C GLN A 900 37.72 34.03 -18.74
N PRO A 901 38.71 34.93 -18.61
CA PRO A 901 38.93 35.66 -17.36
C PRO A 901 37.70 36.49 -16.95
N TYR A 902 37.37 36.47 -15.66
CA TYR A 902 36.28 37.21 -15.04
C TYR A 902 36.86 38.22 -14.03
N PRO A 903 36.66 39.54 -14.23
CA PRO A 903 37.23 40.53 -13.34
C PRO A 903 36.60 40.59 -11.94
N GLY A 904 35.44 39.98 -11.74
CA GLY A 904 34.80 39.93 -10.42
C GLY A 904 35.40 38.89 -9.47
N LYS A 905 34.89 38.89 -8.24
CA LYS A 905 35.26 37.94 -7.19
C LYS A 905 34.41 36.68 -7.29
N VAL A 906 35.01 35.51 -7.03
CA VAL A 906 34.31 34.22 -6.94
C VAL A 906 34.23 33.75 -5.48
N THR A 907 33.07 33.26 -5.06
CA THR A 907 32.89 32.55 -3.79
C THR A 907 32.79 31.05 -4.06
N LEU A 908 33.84 30.31 -3.72
CA LEU A 908 33.96 28.88 -3.96
C LEU A 908 33.58 28.07 -2.71
N PHE A 909 32.53 27.27 -2.81
CA PHE A 909 32.16 26.26 -1.80
C PHE A 909 32.75 24.92 -2.24
N ARG A 910 33.77 24.42 -1.53
CA ARG A 910 34.47 23.18 -1.91
C ARG A 910 34.41 22.13 -0.82
N THR A 911 34.47 20.87 -1.23
CA THR A 911 34.48 19.74 -0.32
C THR A 911 35.86 19.47 0.28
N SER A 912 35.87 18.88 1.47
CA SER A 912 37.10 18.55 2.22
C SER A 912 37.83 17.31 1.70
N LYS A 913 37.17 16.42 0.93
CA LYS A 913 37.78 15.26 0.27
C LYS A 913 38.14 15.60 -1.18
N GLN A 914 39.43 15.72 -1.48
CA GLN A 914 39.92 16.21 -2.77
C GLN A 914 39.69 15.23 -3.94
N THR A 915 39.28 15.76 -5.09
CA THR A 915 39.41 15.11 -6.40
C THR A 915 39.99 16.10 -7.40
N GLY A 916 41.27 15.96 -7.77
CA GLY A 916 41.92 16.82 -8.78
C GLY A 916 43.43 16.60 -8.91
N LYS A 917 44.00 16.93 -10.08
CA LYS A 917 45.42 16.72 -10.45
C LYS A 917 46.42 17.51 -9.61
N ASN A 918 46.00 18.60 -8.96
CA ASN A 918 46.85 19.38 -8.08
C ASN A 918 46.18 19.53 -6.70
N PRO A 919 46.38 18.55 -5.79
CA PRO A 919 45.83 18.61 -4.43
C PRO A 919 46.31 19.84 -3.63
N GLN A 920 47.24 20.64 -4.17
CA GLN A 920 47.73 21.87 -3.55
C GLN A 920 46.98 23.13 -3.98
N ASP A 921 46.21 23.12 -5.08
CA ASP A 921 45.43 24.30 -5.48
C ASP A 921 44.10 24.38 -4.70
N ALA A 922 44.07 25.32 -3.76
CA ALA A 922 42.90 25.60 -2.94
C ALA A 922 41.72 26.18 -3.76
N THR A 923 41.97 26.74 -4.94
CA THR A 923 40.98 27.44 -5.78
C THR A 923 40.36 26.57 -6.87
N LEU A 924 40.79 25.31 -7.05
CA LEU A 924 40.32 24.43 -8.12
C LEU A 924 40.46 25.03 -9.54
N GLY A 925 41.51 25.81 -9.79
CA GLY A 925 41.79 26.51 -11.05
C GLY A 925 41.07 27.85 -11.21
N TRP A 926 40.19 28.24 -10.29
CA TRP A 926 39.49 29.52 -10.38
C TRP A 926 40.40 30.72 -10.12
N GLY A 927 41.53 30.53 -9.44
CA GLY A 927 42.51 31.60 -9.19
C GLY A 927 43.08 32.22 -10.48
N ASP A 928 43.15 31.45 -11.56
CA ASP A 928 43.64 31.92 -12.86
C ASP A 928 42.59 32.69 -13.66
N LEU A 929 41.30 32.53 -13.31
CA LEU A 929 40.18 33.11 -14.05
C LEU A 929 39.50 34.26 -13.29
N ALA A 930 39.41 34.20 -11.96
CA ALA A 930 38.75 35.22 -11.14
C ALA A 930 39.75 36.30 -10.69
N ILE A 931 39.88 37.37 -11.48
CA ILE A 931 40.85 38.46 -11.23
C ILE A 931 40.53 39.20 -9.92
N GLY A 932 39.24 39.30 -9.55
CA GLY A 932 38.79 39.87 -8.28
C GLY A 932 39.06 38.99 -7.06
N GLY A 933 39.68 37.82 -7.25
CA GLY A 933 40.06 36.86 -6.21
C GLY A 933 39.01 35.78 -5.95
N VAL A 934 39.42 34.75 -5.20
CA VAL A 934 38.58 33.60 -4.82
C VAL A 934 38.45 33.53 -3.30
N GLU A 935 37.22 33.63 -2.79
CA GLU A 935 36.89 33.36 -1.39
C GLU A 935 36.46 31.90 -1.23
N ILE A 936 37.12 31.16 -0.33
CA ILE A 936 36.93 29.71 -0.22
C ILE A 936 36.19 29.36 1.07
N HIS A 937 35.12 28.57 0.94
CA HIS A 937 34.35 28.00 2.03
C HIS A 937 34.44 26.47 1.97
N GLN A 938 34.84 25.83 3.07
CA GLN A 938 34.93 24.37 3.16
C GLN A 938 33.61 23.75 3.61
N ILE A 939 33.14 22.74 2.89
CA ILE A 939 31.89 22.00 3.14
C ILE A 939 32.23 20.52 3.43
N PRO A 940 31.65 19.90 4.48
CA PRO A 940 31.83 18.47 4.71
C PRO A 940 31.17 17.63 3.60
N GLY A 941 31.69 16.43 3.36
CA GLY A 941 31.17 15.52 2.34
C GLY A 941 32.08 15.42 1.11
N ASN A 942 31.48 15.14 -0.04
CA ASN A 942 32.12 15.04 -1.35
C ASN A 942 31.25 15.74 -2.41
N HIS A 943 31.75 15.84 -3.65
CA HIS A 943 31.06 16.48 -4.79
C HIS A 943 29.60 16.07 -4.99
N LEU A 944 29.31 14.85 -4.57
CA LEU A 944 28.11 14.13 -4.92
C LEU A 944 27.04 14.30 -3.82
N ASN A 945 27.43 14.41 -2.55
CA ASN A 945 26.50 14.51 -1.42
C ASN A 945 26.49 15.86 -0.69
N LEU A 946 27.29 16.86 -1.09
CA LEU A 946 27.34 18.15 -0.38
C LEU A 946 26.03 18.95 -0.41
N VAL A 947 25.19 18.72 -1.42
CA VAL A 947 23.86 19.36 -1.56
C VAL A 947 22.75 18.56 -0.88
N LEU A 948 23.09 17.50 -0.14
CA LEU A 948 22.15 16.63 0.56
C LEU A 948 22.36 16.68 2.09
N PRO A 949 21.35 16.36 2.91
CA PRO A 949 21.52 16.21 4.35
C PRO A 949 22.54 15.13 4.73
N PRO A 950 23.34 15.34 5.79
CA PRO A 950 23.37 16.53 6.65
C PRO A 950 24.26 17.66 6.12
N HIS A 951 24.97 17.48 4.99
CA HIS A 951 25.98 18.42 4.52
C HIS A 951 25.41 19.73 3.96
N VAL A 952 24.21 19.68 3.40
CA VAL A 952 23.49 20.86 2.88
C VAL A 952 23.22 21.92 3.96
N GLU A 953 23.10 21.52 5.23
CA GLU A 953 22.94 22.44 6.36
C GLU A 953 24.14 23.39 6.49
N VAL A 954 25.36 22.84 6.38
CA VAL A 954 26.60 23.62 6.46
C VAL A 954 26.78 24.50 5.20
N LEU A 955 26.36 23.99 4.03
CA LEU A 955 26.35 24.78 2.80
C LEU A 955 25.39 25.97 2.92
N ALA A 956 24.17 25.73 3.41
CA ALA A 956 23.15 26.75 3.58
C ALA A 956 23.60 27.83 4.59
N GLU A 957 24.16 27.44 5.73
CA GLU A 957 24.68 28.37 6.74
C GLU A 957 25.73 29.32 6.14
N LYS A 958 26.72 28.78 5.43
CA LYS A 958 27.79 29.58 4.82
C LYS A 958 27.30 30.43 3.66
N LEU A 959 26.40 29.91 2.83
CA LEU A 959 25.80 30.66 1.72
C LEU A 959 24.94 31.81 2.25
N LYS A 960 24.14 31.59 3.30
CA LYS A 960 23.37 32.61 3.99
C LYS A 960 24.24 33.74 4.51
N ALA A 961 25.37 33.42 5.15
CA ALA A 961 26.33 34.43 5.58
C ALA A 961 26.96 35.24 4.42
N CYS A 962 27.06 34.68 3.21
CA CYS A 962 27.48 35.42 2.02
C CYS A 962 26.37 36.34 1.51
N LEU A 963 25.13 35.84 1.44
CA LEU A 963 23.96 36.59 1.00
C LEU A 963 23.65 37.77 1.93
N ASP A 964 23.73 37.58 3.25
CA ASP A 964 23.51 38.65 4.22
C ASP A 964 24.60 39.74 4.14
N ARG A 965 25.86 39.37 3.87
CA ARG A 965 26.95 40.34 3.67
C ARG A 965 26.71 41.25 2.47
N VAL A 966 26.28 40.69 1.33
CA VAL A 966 26.01 41.49 0.12
C VAL A 966 24.72 42.31 0.24
N GLN A 967 23.76 41.85 1.06
CA GLN A 967 22.55 42.61 1.36
C GLN A 967 22.87 43.89 2.17
N VAL A 968 23.78 43.83 3.13
CA VAL A 968 24.24 45.01 3.90
C VAL A 968 24.99 45.99 3.00
N GLN A 969 25.85 45.50 2.11
CA GLN A 969 26.58 46.33 1.14
C GLN A 969 25.65 47.05 0.15
N LYS A 970 24.50 46.45 -0.20
CA LYS A 970 23.46 47.11 -1.01
C LYS A 970 22.84 48.31 -0.27
N MET A 971 22.63 48.20 1.05
CA MET A 971 22.05 49.30 1.85
C MET A 971 23.02 50.45 2.13
N GLU A 972 24.33 50.25 1.97
CA GLU A 972 25.33 51.33 2.11
C GLU A 972 25.63 52.06 0.77
N VAL A 973 25.21 51.50 -0.37
CA VAL A 973 25.43 52.03 -1.73
C VAL A 973 24.16 52.68 -2.31
N LEU A 974 22.99 52.38 -1.75
CA LEU A 974 21.73 53.12 -1.93
C LEU A 974 21.64 54.26 -0.91
#